data_AF-A0A5A7RN46-F1
#
_entry.id   AF-A0A5A7RN46-F1
#
_cell.length_a   1.000
_cell.length_b   1.000
_cell.length_c   1.000
_cell.angle_alpha   90.00
_cell.angle_beta   90.00
_cell.angle_gamma   90.00
#
_symmetry.space_group_name_H-M   'P 1'
#
loop_
_entity.id
_entity.type
_entity.pdbx_description
1 polymer ?
#
loop_
_entity_poly.entity_id
_entity_poly.type
_entity_poly.pdbx_seq_one_letter_code
_entity_poly.pdbx_strand_id
1 'polypeptide(L)'
;MLKRAISVALVSLLLVPVFAEDTKIPSGFEGVSWEKVVPIKKATFVKFDENSLIDDFAYMAAIPASVFYEKESNKIYSYPLLFYDNYHTGKEEELSLNHRQGLDYFMEDWLTYAGKLKEIEYINVENKPWKAENYTHISSNDIYEIASKIALHDWSYSNNAVIAVVDNVAYGSYNRTKNQIEGKLPAKEIKEITLTGIKQDSIAPQYNDFYVPSEYKYIKADLYWPSVSWLPSFMFLATIGLLQGGLTVPSADPDLQLYCYYENELMEVASSENWNILVGPYEEIDTYVYAPGKWKAAIVDIPTKGLLGERHGTITQRLADVMTGKVTYYIDLRLFPGIEVELPDLPPFMARNIDFELSWKGDGKLGLLIVDENNVAIGEAVATNVSKQKLHLDQLGNGKYKAVIIQLNETNSTMSYTLEYSWECKLPYNEACYIMNAAEGAVLASLLNAPLLYTKPNELPACTEEAIKKLGIKNVYFINVGNETADSKSMIERLCDIEKEYIDLEDLYKEIRQFTDENDVVFTTLDPWTYWLVGKLKPEGEKTGALYVAPAAYLAAHHGAPLVAVDMHDQLSKAVVWHNEWWKRHAIRDEEPNVAAMYLTAREVYDYLESIGLDKAGEVESLITVAGQFDIGTPWDRAFVGAAHPGRIMGSPVDASYWICRSIFYPAVIFANPALNENGIMLINGSKSIRTVSGTLKIIKPSQEEKFVYPVLNSWITYAHRFNERASKYWGFNYTCASGITPYYEPSTHPIDNDVLAKYGKYGSYWPDLSESEAVPFYLRKAGYDIAFTTNFSATMENLNRGVIMWIECTHGYHENSGTLSFWNPYGVPGFLGINISLPTIEPNPWRGYEIYLPGYLDGCTEEPDILSQSKLLGIDIVPAKLSDIPIIKNTWLGRMAGYDGNIITVLFGRLRTTDYTGYDMDKALGNIHSCGFNAGSCLI
;
A
#
# COMPACT_ATOMS: atom_id res chain seq x y z
N MET A 1 -24.68 -39.20 -71.45
CA MET A 1 -24.02 -37.87 -71.49
C MET A 1 -24.46 -36.95 -70.34
N LEU A 2 -25.71 -37.03 -69.84
CA LEU A 2 -26.20 -36.17 -68.75
C LEU A 2 -25.52 -36.41 -67.37
N LYS A 3 -25.05 -37.64 -67.07
CA LYS A 3 -24.34 -37.94 -65.81
C LYS A 3 -22.90 -37.42 -65.71
N ARG A 4 -22.24 -37.09 -66.83
CA ARG A 4 -20.88 -36.49 -66.81
C ARG A 4 -20.90 -34.95 -66.75
N ALA A 5 -22.00 -34.33 -67.15
CA ALA A 5 -22.15 -32.87 -67.09
C ALA A 5 -22.39 -32.37 -65.64
N ILE A 6 -23.07 -33.16 -64.81
CA ILE A 6 -23.36 -32.82 -63.41
C ILE A 6 -22.09 -32.90 -62.53
N SER A 7 -21.19 -33.84 -62.81
CA SER A 7 -19.91 -33.98 -62.09
C SER A 7 -18.93 -32.84 -62.39
N VAL A 8 -18.96 -32.26 -63.59
CA VAL A 8 -18.09 -31.13 -63.96
C VAL A 8 -18.65 -29.80 -63.42
N ALA A 9 -19.97 -29.66 -63.32
CA ALA A 9 -20.62 -28.50 -62.71
C ALA A 9 -20.43 -28.42 -61.18
N LEU A 10 -20.39 -29.57 -60.48
CA LEU A 10 -20.12 -29.59 -59.03
C LEU A 10 -18.65 -29.32 -58.67
N VAL A 11 -17.70 -29.72 -59.52
CA VAL A 11 -16.26 -29.44 -59.30
C VAL A 11 -15.92 -27.98 -59.62
N SER A 12 -16.67 -27.32 -60.51
CA SER A 12 -16.47 -25.89 -60.82
C SER A 12 -17.16 -24.94 -59.83
N LEU A 13 -18.13 -25.42 -59.03
CA LEU A 13 -18.70 -24.68 -57.88
C LEU A 13 -17.83 -24.73 -56.62
N LEU A 14 -16.84 -25.64 -56.55
CA LEU A 14 -15.86 -25.76 -55.46
C LEU A 14 -14.56 -24.98 -55.71
N LEU A 15 -14.48 -24.22 -56.81
CA LEU A 15 -13.31 -23.41 -57.21
C LEU A 15 -13.62 -21.92 -57.28
N VAL A 16 -14.62 -21.46 -56.51
CA VAL A 16 -14.69 -20.02 -56.20
C VAL A 16 -13.57 -19.77 -55.19
N PRO A 17 -12.55 -18.97 -55.51
CA PRO A 17 -11.67 -18.48 -54.47
C PRO A 17 -12.57 -17.67 -53.54
N VAL A 18 -12.81 -18.20 -52.34
CA VAL A 18 -13.22 -17.36 -51.23
C VAL A 18 -12.07 -16.39 -51.12
N PHE A 19 -12.26 -15.18 -51.64
CA PHE A 19 -11.46 -14.05 -51.20
C PHE A 19 -11.68 -14.05 -49.69
N ALA A 20 -10.69 -14.56 -48.95
CA ALA A 20 -10.57 -14.23 -47.56
C ALA A 20 -10.58 -12.71 -47.56
N GLU A 21 -11.69 -12.13 -47.11
CA GLU A 21 -11.69 -10.76 -46.64
C GLU A 21 -10.49 -10.71 -45.69
N ASP A 22 -9.49 -9.88 -45.98
CA ASP A 22 -8.39 -9.62 -45.07
C ASP A 22 -9.03 -9.12 -43.78
N THR A 23 -9.40 -10.04 -42.89
CA THR A 23 -9.88 -9.74 -41.56
C THR A 23 -8.68 -9.13 -40.89
N LYS A 24 -8.62 -7.80 -40.88
CA LYS A 24 -7.59 -7.05 -40.19
C LYS A 24 -7.53 -7.57 -38.77
N ILE A 25 -6.46 -8.27 -38.44
CA ILE A 25 -6.18 -8.72 -37.08
C ILE A 25 -6.20 -7.45 -36.21
N PRO A 26 -7.06 -7.37 -35.17
CA PRO A 26 -7.14 -6.18 -34.33
C PRO A 26 -5.76 -5.82 -33.79
N SER A 27 -5.38 -4.55 -33.79
CA SER A 27 -4.02 -4.13 -33.39
C SER A 27 -3.70 -4.48 -31.93
N GLY A 28 -4.73 -4.58 -31.08
CA GLY A 28 -4.58 -4.65 -29.63
C GLY A 28 -4.17 -3.29 -29.05
N PHE A 29 -4.09 -3.21 -27.72
CA PHE A 29 -3.55 -2.08 -26.97
C PHE A 29 -2.32 -2.50 -26.16
N GLU A 30 -1.45 -1.54 -25.89
CA GLU A 30 -0.37 -1.65 -24.90
C GLU A 30 -0.96 -1.30 -23.52
N GLY A 31 -0.56 -2.05 -22.49
CA GLY A 31 -1.10 -1.93 -21.13
C GLY A 31 -0.12 -2.53 -20.14
N VAL A 32 -0.63 -3.07 -19.02
CA VAL A 32 0.21 -3.71 -17.98
C VAL A 32 0.66 -5.13 -18.35
N SER A 33 0.17 -5.68 -19.46
CA SER A 33 0.54 -7.03 -19.91
C SER A 33 1.84 -7.05 -20.70
N TRP A 34 2.57 -8.17 -20.62
CA TRP A 34 3.87 -8.37 -21.29
C TRP A 34 3.81 -8.29 -22.82
N GLU A 35 2.63 -8.45 -23.40
CA GLU A 35 2.40 -8.29 -24.84
C GLU A 35 1.04 -7.63 -25.12
N LYS A 36 0.83 -7.14 -26.35
CA LYS A 36 -0.38 -6.40 -26.74
C LYS A 36 -1.65 -7.21 -26.52
N VAL A 37 -2.62 -6.58 -25.86
CA VAL A 37 -3.91 -7.20 -25.51
C VAL A 37 -4.98 -6.87 -26.54
N VAL A 38 -5.66 -7.89 -27.05
CA VAL A 38 -6.86 -7.80 -27.86
C VAL A 38 -8.08 -8.16 -27.00
N PRO A 39 -8.90 -7.17 -26.59
CA PRO A 39 -10.06 -7.44 -25.77
C PRO A 39 -11.14 -8.19 -26.57
N ILE A 40 -11.59 -9.32 -26.05
CA ILE A 40 -12.75 -10.06 -26.56
C ILE A 40 -14.01 -9.53 -25.87
N LYS A 41 -15.08 -9.30 -26.63
CA LYS A 41 -16.39 -8.85 -26.09
C LYS A 41 -17.16 -9.99 -25.38
N LYS A 42 -16.52 -10.65 -24.41
CA LYS A 42 -17.04 -11.71 -23.53
C LYS A 42 -16.85 -11.25 -22.06
N ALA A 43 -17.46 -11.96 -21.12
CA ALA A 43 -17.08 -11.96 -19.71
C ALA A 43 -17.40 -13.34 -19.12
N THR A 44 -16.58 -13.80 -18.17
CA THR A 44 -16.81 -15.04 -17.42
C THR A 44 -16.95 -14.72 -15.93
N PHE A 45 -17.96 -15.32 -15.31
CA PHE A 45 -18.25 -15.15 -13.89
C PHE A 45 -18.21 -16.50 -13.17
N VAL A 46 -17.45 -16.56 -12.09
CA VAL A 46 -17.44 -17.70 -11.17
C VAL A 46 -18.17 -17.31 -9.89
N LYS A 47 -19.13 -18.12 -9.44
CA LYS A 47 -19.84 -17.83 -8.18
C LYS A 47 -18.86 -17.93 -7.01
N PHE A 48 -18.62 -16.81 -6.34
CA PHE A 48 -17.80 -16.75 -5.13
C PHE A 48 -18.43 -17.59 -4.00
N ASP A 49 -17.62 -18.39 -3.33
CA ASP A 49 -17.99 -19.22 -2.19
C ASP A 49 -16.98 -19.10 -1.03
N GLU A 50 -17.34 -18.29 -0.03
CA GLU A 50 -16.49 -18.07 1.15
C GLU A 50 -16.21 -19.32 2.02
N ASN A 51 -16.83 -20.47 1.71
CA ASN A 51 -16.70 -21.72 2.48
C ASN A 51 -16.09 -22.89 1.68
N SER A 52 -15.80 -22.74 0.39
CA SER A 52 -15.31 -23.83 -0.46
C SER A 52 -14.42 -23.32 -1.58
N LEU A 53 -13.28 -23.98 -1.83
CA LEU A 53 -12.36 -23.60 -2.93
C LEU A 53 -12.79 -24.08 -4.32
N ILE A 54 -14.02 -24.58 -4.48
CA ILE A 54 -14.51 -25.02 -5.80
C ILE A 54 -14.49 -23.83 -6.79
N ASP A 55 -14.81 -22.63 -6.32
CA ASP A 55 -14.79 -21.41 -7.10
C ASP A 55 -13.35 -20.98 -7.46
N ASP A 56 -12.39 -21.05 -6.54
CA ASP A 56 -10.96 -20.80 -6.83
C ASP A 56 -10.42 -21.74 -7.91
N PHE A 57 -10.65 -23.06 -7.79
CA PHE A 57 -10.24 -24.03 -8.81
C PHE A 57 -10.96 -23.83 -10.14
N ALA A 58 -12.24 -23.45 -10.13
CA ALA A 58 -13.00 -23.12 -11.32
C ALA A 58 -12.48 -21.85 -12.00
N TYR A 59 -12.14 -20.83 -11.22
CA TYR A 59 -11.57 -19.58 -11.68
C TYR A 59 -10.21 -19.83 -12.33
N MET A 60 -9.31 -20.56 -11.67
CA MET A 60 -8.01 -20.93 -12.24
C MET A 60 -8.13 -21.74 -13.54
N ALA A 61 -9.09 -22.67 -13.62
CA ALA A 61 -9.37 -23.42 -14.85
C ALA A 61 -9.89 -22.53 -16.01
N ALA A 62 -10.54 -21.41 -15.70
CA ALA A 62 -11.05 -20.45 -16.68
C ALA A 62 -10.00 -19.43 -17.14
N ILE A 63 -8.87 -19.27 -16.44
CA ILE A 63 -7.80 -18.34 -16.81
C ILE A 63 -7.30 -18.57 -18.23
N PRO A 64 -6.86 -19.76 -18.68
CA PRO A 64 -6.35 -19.95 -20.04
C PRO A 64 -7.41 -19.77 -21.13
N ALA A 65 -8.70 -19.83 -20.78
CA ALA A 65 -9.78 -19.47 -21.71
C ALA A 65 -9.98 -17.94 -21.75
N SER A 66 -9.65 -17.24 -20.68
CA SER A 66 -9.91 -15.81 -20.44
C SER A 66 -8.73 -14.91 -20.78
N VAL A 67 -7.51 -15.43 -20.76
CA VAL A 67 -6.27 -14.77 -21.17
C VAL A 67 -5.36 -15.82 -21.80
N PHE A 68 -5.00 -15.65 -23.06
CA PHE A 68 -4.08 -16.58 -23.74
C PHE A 68 -3.26 -15.89 -24.81
N TYR A 69 -2.03 -16.39 -24.98
CA TYR A 69 -1.09 -15.88 -25.96
C TYR A 69 -1.21 -16.63 -27.29
N GLU A 70 -1.52 -15.92 -28.37
CA GLU A 70 -1.63 -16.49 -29.71
C GLU A 70 -0.37 -16.18 -30.54
N LYS A 71 0.49 -17.20 -30.66
CA LYS A 71 1.80 -17.12 -31.30
C LYS A 71 1.76 -16.68 -32.76
N GLU A 72 0.73 -17.05 -33.53
CA GLU A 72 0.64 -16.64 -34.94
C GLU A 72 0.42 -15.13 -35.09
N SER A 73 -0.29 -14.53 -34.14
CA SER A 73 -0.60 -13.09 -34.14
C SER A 73 0.32 -12.26 -33.24
N ASN A 74 1.15 -12.91 -32.41
CA ASN A 74 2.00 -12.33 -31.37
C ASN A 74 1.21 -11.36 -30.47
N LYS A 75 0.10 -11.83 -29.91
CA LYS A 75 -0.84 -11.05 -29.10
C LYS A 75 -1.47 -11.88 -28.00
N ILE A 76 -1.87 -11.20 -26.94
CA ILE A 76 -2.71 -11.76 -25.88
C ILE A 76 -4.17 -11.49 -26.25
N TYR A 77 -5.01 -12.51 -26.29
CA TYR A 77 -6.45 -12.33 -26.34
C TYR A 77 -6.98 -12.45 -24.92
N SER A 78 -7.79 -11.48 -24.49
CA SER A 78 -8.30 -11.49 -23.12
C SER A 78 -9.69 -10.90 -22.97
N TYR A 79 -10.44 -11.38 -21.98
CA TYR A 79 -11.70 -10.81 -21.51
C TYR A 79 -11.81 -10.90 -19.98
N PRO A 80 -12.70 -10.13 -19.35
CA PRO A 80 -12.84 -10.14 -17.90
C PRO A 80 -13.24 -11.52 -17.36
N LEU A 81 -12.44 -12.01 -16.42
CA LEU A 81 -12.75 -13.14 -15.55
C LEU A 81 -12.97 -12.58 -14.15
N LEU A 82 -14.13 -12.86 -13.57
CA LEU A 82 -14.62 -12.16 -12.39
C LEU A 82 -15.22 -13.14 -11.40
N PHE A 83 -15.03 -12.89 -10.11
CA PHE A 83 -15.89 -13.50 -9.11
C PHE A 83 -17.24 -12.79 -9.09
N TYR A 84 -18.31 -13.56 -8.92
CA TYR A 84 -19.66 -13.07 -8.77
C TYR A 84 -20.14 -13.29 -7.34
N ASP A 85 -20.53 -12.20 -6.69
CA ASP A 85 -21.28 -12.27 -5.45
C ASP A 85 -22.62 -11.52 -5.50
N ASN A 86 -23.49 -11.84 -4.54
CA ASN A 86 -24.74 -11.13 -4.36
C ASN A 86 -24.53 -9.85 -3.55
N TYR A 87 -25.48 -8.93 -3.63
CA TYR A 87 -25.46 -7.73 -2.79
C TYR A 87 -25.49 -8.11 -1.31
N HIS A 88 -24.56 -7.55 -0.53
CA HIS A 88 -24.59 -7.65 0.91
C HIS A 88 -25.48 -6.53 1.46
N THR A 89 -26.57 -6.90 2.14
CA THR A 89 -27.44 -5.94 2.83
C THR A 89 -27.04 -5.89 4.30
N GLY A 90 -26.16 -4.95 4.64
CA GLY A 90 -25.61 -4.79 5.98
C GLY A 90 -25.87 -3.41 6.59
N LYS A 91 -25.31 -3.20 7.78
CA LYS A 91 -25.14 -1.85 8.34
C LYS A 91 -23.98 -1.13 7.63
N GLU A 92 -23.88 0.18 7.84
CA GLU A 92 -22.78 1.02 7.31
C GLU A 92 -21.37 0.51 7.68
N GLU A 93 -21.20 -0.09 8.87
CA GLU A 93 -19.93 -0.71 9.30
C GLU A 93 -19.51 -1.94 8.46
N GLU A 94 -20.44 -2.56 7.74
CA GLU A 94 -20.23 -3.76 6.91
C GLU A 94 -20.07 -3.44 5.41
N LEU A 95 -19.93 -2.16 5.04
CA LEU A 95 -19.80 -1.77 3.63
C LEU A 95 -18.58 -2.40 2.94
N SER A 96 -17.51 -2.71 3.68
CA SER A 96 -16.35 -3.47 3.18
C SER A 96 -16.70 -4.88 2.70
N LEU A 97 -17.89 -5.40 3.04
CA LEU A 97 -18.37 -6.72 2.62
C LEU A 97 -19.30 -6.66 1.40
N ASN A 98 -19.63 -5.46 0.89
CA ASN A 98 -20.50 -5.29 -0.27
C ASN A 98 -19.71 -5.19 -1.58
N HIS A 99 -19.02 -6.26 -1.94
CA HIS A 99 -18.17 -6.35 -3.15
C HIS A 99 -18.94 -6.19 -4.46
N ARG A 100 -20.25 -6.44 -4.43
CA ARG A 100 -21.10 -6.41 -5.61
C ARG A 100 -21.18 -5.02 -6.26
N GLN A 101 -21.08 -3.94 -5.47
CA GLN A 101 -21.17 -2.59 -6.00
C GLN A 101 -20.02 -2.27 -6.97
N GLY A 102 -18.77 -2.56 -6.58
CA GLY A 102 -17.61 -2.35 -7.42
C GLY A 102 -17.62 -3.21 -8.69
N LEU A 103 -18.13 -4.45 -8.58
CA LEU A 103 -18.35 -5.34 -9.72
C LEU A 103 -19.35 -4.76 -10.73
N ASP A 104 -20.48 -4.23 -10.25
CA ASP A 104 -21.48 -3.59 -11.10
C ASP A 104 -20.91 -2.35 -11.81
N TYR A 105 -20.12 -1.53 -11.10
CA TYR A 105 -19.43 -0.37 -11.67
C TYR A 105 -18.44 -0.75 -12.77
N PHE A 106 -17.62 -1.79 -12.56
CA PHE A 106 -16.74 -2.30 -13.62
C PHE A 106 -17.52 -2.80 -14.84
N MET A 107 -18.60 -3.56 -14.60
CA MET A 107 -19.40 -4.10 -15.69
C MET A 107 -20.15 -3.04 -16.48
N GLU A 108 -20.54 -1.93 -15.87
CA GLU A 108 -21.11 -0.78 -16.58
C GLU A 108 -20.11 -0.16 -17.57
N ASP A 109 -18.87 0.06 -17.13
CA ASP A 109 -17.79 0.57 -17.99
C ASP A 109 -17.47 -0.43 -19.12
N TRP A 110 -17.38 -1.72 -18.80
CA TRP A 110 -17.10 -2.78 -19.78
C TRP A 110 -18.20 -2.91 -20.83
N LEU A 111 -19.48 -2.89 -20.41
CA LEU A 111 -20.62 -2.92 -21.32
C LEU A 111 -20.67 -1.68 -22.20
N THR A 112 -20.33 -0.51 -21.66
CA THR A 112 -20.27 0.75 -22.41
C THR A 112 -19.19 0.68 -23.49
N TYR A 113 -17.98 0.23 -23.16
CA TYR A 113 -16.90 0.01 -24.13
C TYR A 113 -17.27 -1.04 -25.18
N ALA A 114 -17.80 -2.20 -24.76
CA ALA A 114 -18.15 -3.27 -25.69
C ALA A 114 -19.34 -2.91 -26.58
N GLY A 115 -20.25 -2.06 -26.10
CA GLY A 115 -21.57 -1.74 -26.66
C GLY A 115 -22.56 -2.91 -26.56
N LYS A 116 -22.13 -4.10 -26.97
CA LYS A 116 -22.87 -5.36 -26.84
C LYS A 116 -21.89 -6.52 -26.66
N LEU A 117 -22.07 -7.30 -25.60
CA LEU A 117 -21.32 -8.53 -25.36
C LEU A 117 -21.84 -9.67 -26.24
N LYS A 118 -20.92 -10.43 -26.83
CA LYS A 118 -21.23 -11.63 -27.61
C LYS A 118 -21.66 -12.79 -26.71
N GLU A 119 -21.05 -12.90 -25.55
CA GLU A 119 -21.29 -13.99 -24.63
C GLU A 119 -21.03 -13.57 -23.19
N ILE A 120 -21.81 -14.11 -22.27
CA ILE A 120 -21.44 -14.20 -20.87
C ILE A 120 -21.47 -15.67 -20.46
N GLU A 121 -20.38 -16.13 -19.86
CA GLU A 121 -20.27 -17.46 -19.29
C GLU A 121 -20.45 -17.40 -17.78
N TYR A 122 -21.30 -18.27 -17.25
CA TYR A 122 -21.63 -18.35 -15.84
C TYR A 122 -21.24 -19.73 -15.30
N ILE A 123 -20.28 -19.75 -14.38
CA ILE A 123 -19.84 -20.95 -13.66
C ILE A 123 -20.45 -20.90 -12.25
N ASN A 124 -21.39 -21.81 -11.99
CA ASN A 124 -22.18 -21.88 -10.75
C ASN A 124 -22.98 -20.61 -10.38
N VAL A 125 -23.09 -19.63 -11.30
CA VAL A 125 -23.94 -18.45 -11.12
C VAL A 125 -25.33 -18.71 -11.68
N GLU A 126 -26.36 -18.61 -10.82
CA GLU A 126 -27.76 -18.86 -11.20
C GLU A 126 -28.40 -17.65 -11.91
N ASN A 127 -28.02 -16.44 -11.51
CA ASN A 127 -28.64 -15.20 -11.98
C ASN A 127 -27.99 -14.64 -13.25
N LYS A 128 -28.76 -13.88 -14.04
CA LYS A 128 -28.27 -13.18 -15.26
C LYS A 128 -28.41 -11.66 -15.11
N PRO A 129 -27.57 -11.01 -14.29
CA PRO A 129 -27.71 -9.59 -14.03
C PRO A 129 -27.35 -8.71 -15.24
N TRP A 130 -26.45 -9.16 -16.12
CA TRP A 130 -26.03 -8.41 -17.32
C TRP A 130 -26.49 -9.05 -18.62
N LYS A 131 -26.57 -8.23 -19.68
CA LYS A 131 -27.08 -8.64 -20.99
C LYS A 131 -25.95 -8.99 -21.96
N ALA A 132 -26.08 -10.12 -22.66
CA ALA A 132 -25.26 -10.56 -23.78
C ALA A 132 -26.11 -11.23 -24.87
N GLU A 133 -25.52 -11.48 -26.04
CA GLU A 133 -26.16 -12.23 -27.14
C GLU A 133 -26.40 -13.69 -26.79
N ASN A 134 -25.38 -14.34 -26.22
CA ASN A 134 -25.42 -15.74 -25.80
C ASN A 134 -25.04 -15.88 -24.33
N TYR A 135 -25.48 -16.97 -23.72
CA TYR A 135 -25.14 -17.32 -22.35
C TYR A 135 -24.76 -18.78 -22.27
N THR A 136 -23.62 -19.04 -21.65
CA THR A 136 -23.15 -20.39 -21.34
C THR A 136 -23.24 -20.61 -19.83
N HIS A 137 -23.68 -21.81 -19.43
CA HIS A 137 -23.80 -22.19 -18.02
C HIS A 137 -23.05 -23.47 -17.76
N ILE A 138 -22.09 -23.42 -16.85
CA ILE A 138 -21.39 -24.57 -16.31
C ILE A 138 -21.81 -24.69 -14.85
N SER A 139 -22.49 -25.79 -14.51
CA SER A 139 -22.89 -26.08 -13.14
C SER A 139 -22.36 -27.45 -12.73
N SER A 140 -21.57 -27.49 -11.66
CA SER A 140 -21.08 -28.70 -11.01
C SER A 140 -20.43 -28.33 -9.66
N ASN A 141 -20.34 -29.30 -8.76
CA ASN A 141 -19.56 -29.21 -7.51
C ASN A 141 -18.27 -30.04 -7.59
N ASP A 142 -17.95 -30.58 -8.77
CA ASP A 142 -16.75 -31.37 -9.04
C ASP A 142 -15.77 -30.51 -9.87
N ILE A 143 -14.63 -30.19 -9.27
CA ILE A 143 -13.57 -29.37 -9.89
C ILE A 143 -13.04 -29.98 -11.20
N TYR A 144 -12.98 -31.31 -11.30
CA TYR A 144 -12.51 -32.02 -12.49
C TYR A 144 -13.52 -31.87 -13.64
N GLU A 145 -14.82 -31.95 -13.32
CA GLU A 145 -15.89 -31.76 -14.29
C GLU A 145 -15.97 -30.30 -14.77
N ILE A 146 -15.80 -29.33 -13.86
CA ILE A 146 -15.78 -27.90 -14.22
C ILE A 146 -14.66 -27.62 -15.21
N ALA A 147 -13.41 -27.98 -14.88
CA ALA A 147 -12.25 -27.76 -15.76
C ALA A 147 -12.44 -28.43 -17.12
N SER A 148 -12.94 -29.68 -17.14
CA SER A 148 -13.22 -30.39 -18.40
C SER A 148 -14.31 -29.73 -19.24
N LYS A 149 -15.36 -29.17 -18.62
CA LYS A 149 -16.43 -28.46 -19.32
C LYS A 149 -15.96 -27.14 -19.90
N ILE A 150 -15.15 -26.37 -19.17
CA ILE A 150 -14.51 -25.14 -19.68
C ILE A 150 -13.65 -25.49 -20.90
N ALA A 151 -12.76 -26.49 -20.76
CA ALA A 151 -11.88 -26.92 -21.84
C ALA A 151 -12.65 -27.35 -23.11
N LEU A 152 -13.74 -28.13 -22.96
CA LEU A 152 -14.56 -28.59 -24.07
C LEU A 152 -15.47 -27.49 -24.67
N HIS A 153 -15.69 -26.41 -23.94
CA HIS A 153 -16.47 -25.26 -24.40
C HIS A 153 -15.62 -24.31 -25.25
N ASP A 154 -14.43 -23.91 -24.75
CA ASP A 154 -13.62 -22.88 -25.37
C ASP A 154 -12.60 -23.41 -26.41
N TRP A 155 -12.26 -24.72 -26.39
CA TRP A 155 -11.42 -25.35 -27.41
C TRP A 155 -12.19 -26.35 -28.29
N SER A 156 -12.08 -26.20 -29.61
CA SER A 156 -12.52 -27.24 -30.56
C SER A 156 -11.50 -28.36 -30.75
N TYR A 157 -10.21 -28.04 -30.56
CA TYR A 157 -9.07 -28.94 -30.70
C TYR A 157 -7.87 -28.33 -29.97
N SER A 158 -7.02 -29.15 -29.36
CA SER A 158 -5.71 -28.70 -28.85
C SER A 158 -4.68 -29.83 -28.95
N ASN A 159 -3.47 -29.53 -29.42
CA ASN A 159 -2.35 -30.49 -29.36
C ASN A 159 -1.78 -30.63 -27.95
N ASN A 160 -1.85 -29.55 -27.15
CA ASN A 160 -1.20 -29.45 -25.85
C ASN A 160 -2.27 -29.30 -24.75
N ALA A 161 -1.99 -29.78 -23.55
CA ALA A 161 -2.75 -29.44 -22.35
C ALA A 161 -1.81 -29.25 -21.17
N VAL A 162 -2.23 -28.46 -20.19
CA VAL A 162 -1.62 -28.48 -18.86
C VAL A 162 -2.52 -29.33 -17.97
N ILE A 163 -1.94 -30.32 -17.29
CA ILE A 163 -2.67 -31.16 -16.33
C ILE A 163 -2.05 -30.94 -14.97
N ALA A 164 -2.83 -30.37 -14.04
CA ALA A 164 -2.44 -30.13 -12.67
C ALA A 164 -2.97 -31.21 -11.73
N VAL A 165 -2.12 -31.68 -10.82
CA VAL A 165 -2.51 -32.58 -9.73
C VAL A 165 -3.18 -31.77 -8.64
N VAL A 166 -4.45 -32.07 -8.37
CA VAL A 166 -5.26 -31.41 -7.35
C VAL A 166 -6.09 -32.45 -6.59
N ASP A 167 -6.50 -32.14 -5.37
CA ASP A 167 -7.50 -32.90 -4.60
C ASP A 167 -8.19 -31.96 -3.60
N ASN A 168 -8.95 -32.52 -2.66
CA ASN A 168 -9.60 -31.76 -1.60
C ASN A 168 -8.57 -31.01 -0.74
N VAL A 169 -8.89 -29.75 -0.45
CA VAL A 169 -8.13 -28.86 0.41
C VAL A 169 -9.02 -28.45 1.57
N ALA A 170 -8.51 -28.56 2.80
CA ALA A 170 -9.24 -28.30 4.03
C ALA A 170 -8.38 -27.53 5.03
N TYR A 171 -8.68 -26.24 5.18
CA TYR A 171 -8.13 -25.43 6.26
C TYR A 171 -8.62 -25.92 7.62
N GLY A 172 -7.72 -26.00 8.60
CA GLY A 172 -8.04 -26.55 9.90
C GLY A 172 -6.95 -26.31 10.95
N SER A 173 -6.93 -27.17 11.96
CA SER A 173 -5.88 -27.22 12.99
C SER A 173 -5.27 -28.63 12.96
N TYR A 174 -4.02 -28.70 12.54
CA TYR A 174 -3.27 -29.94 12.35
C TYR A 174 -2.01 -29.91 13.21
N ASN A 175 -1.50 -31.09 13.59
CA ASN A 175 -0.18 -31.26 14.20
C ASN A 175 0.13 -30.30 15.36
N ARG A 176 -0.86 -30.01 16.21
CA ARG A 176 -0.68 -29.09 17.34
C ARG A 176 0.43 -29.60 18.26
N THR A 177 1.46 -28.79 18.43
CA THR A 177 2.59 -29.06 19.33
C THR A 177 2.46 -28.21 20.59
N LYS A 178 2.99 -28.71 21.70
CA LYS A 178 3.17 -27.92 22.92
C LYS A 178 4.46 -28.36 23.59
N ASN A 179 5.35 -27.43 23.85
CA ASN A 179 6.66 -27.68 24.46
C ASN A 179 6.97 -26.68 25.57
N GLN A 180 8.00 -26.99 26.33
CA GLN A 180 8.41 -26.24 27.51
C GLN A 180 9.93 -26.25 27.64
N ILE A 181 10.50 -25.09 27.95
CA ILE A 181 11.92 -24.90 28.23
C ILE A 181 12.06 -24.27 29.62
N GLU A 182 12.92 -24.84 30.45
CA GLU A 182 13.27 -24.28 31.76
C GLU A 182 14.71 -23.79 31.77
N GLY A 183 14.96 -22.69 32.47
CA GLY A 183 16.31 -22.16 32.59
C GLY A 183 16.48 -21.16 33.73
N LYS A 184 17.64 -20.52 33.76
CA LYS A 184 18.00 -19.53 34.78
C LYS A 184 18.63 -18.30 34.14
N LEU A 185 18.23 -17.12 34.60
CA LEU A 185 18.84 -15.84 34.24
C LEU A 185 19.57 -15.27 35.47
N PRO A 186 20.90 -15.22 35.49
CA PRO A 186 21.63 -14.55 36.56
C PRO A 186 21.35 -13.04 36.49
N ALA A 187 21.12 -12.43 37.66
CA ALA A 187 20.94 -11.00 37.76
C ALA A 187 22.18 -10.24 37.26
N LYS A 188 21.93 -9.20 36.46
CA LYS A 188 22.95 -8.25 35.99
C LYS A 188 22.43 -6.82 36.13
N GLU A 189 23.35 -5.88 36.25
CA GLU A 189 23.05 -4.44 36.31
C GLU A 189 22.42 -3.98 34.99
N ILE A 190 21.37 -3.16 35.07
CA ILE A 190 20.86 -2.43 33.90
C ILE A 190 21.77 -1.23 33.70
N LYS A 191 22.39 -1.14 32.52
CA LYS A 191 23.36 -0.07 32.26
C LYS A 191 22.64 1.16 31.75
N GLU A 192 22.82 2.27 32.46
CA GLU A 192 22.33 3.59 32.07
C GLU A 192 23.45 4.41 31.41
N ILE A 193 23.14 5.05 30.29
CA ILE A 193 24.05 5.94 29.56
C ILE A 193 23.28 7.19 29.21
N THR A 194 23.72 8.36 29.69
CA THR A 194 23.19 9.65 29.26
C THR A 194 24.09 10.23 28.18
N LEU A 195 23.53 10.46 27.00
CA LEU A 195 24.16 11.20 25.91
C LEU A 195 23.56 12.60 25.82
N THR A 196 24.27 13.52 25.17
CA THR A 196 23.82 14.91 25.04
C THR A 196 23.95 15.41 23.61
N GLY A 197 22.98 16.21 23.17
CA GLY A 197 23.06 16.99 21.94
C GLY A 197 22.71 18.45 22.22
N ILE A 198 22.80 19.30 21.19
CA ILE A 198 22.37 20.69 21.29
C ILE A 198 21.37 21.00 20.19
N LYS A 199 20.41 21.88 20.45
CA LYS A 199 19.55 22.42 19.39
C LYS A 199 20.38 23.14 18.32
N GLN A 200 20.21 22.72 17.07
CA GLN A 200 20.93 23.28 15.92
C GLN A 200 20.02 23.95 14.88
N ASP A 201 18.68 23.81 14.98
CA ASP A 201 17.75 24.32 13.96
C ASP A 201 18.15 23.81 12.53
N SER A 202 18.46 22.51 12.42
CA SER A 202 19.08 21.90 11.25
C SER A 202 18.75 20.41 11.13
N ILE A 203 18.52 19.95 9.91
CA ILE A 203 18.35 18.52 9.56
C ILE A 203 19.67 17.73 9.58
N ALA A 204 20.80 18.38 9.88
CA ALA A 204 22.09 17.71 9.99
C ALA A 204 22.15 16.87 11.28
N PRO A 205 22.38 15.54 11.19
CA PRO A 205 22.33 14.66 12.36
C PRO A 205 23.50 14.90 13.32
N GLN A 206 23.21 14.91 14.61
CA GLN A 206 24.18 14.97 15.70
C GLN A 206 24.44 13.58 16.30
N TYR A 207 25.50 12.92 15.84
CA TYR A 207 25.85 11.59 16.29
C TYR A 207 26.56 11.58 17.66
N ASN A 208 26.11 10.69 18.52
CA ASN A 208 26.80 10.30 19.76
C ASN A 208 27.08 8.79 19.72
N ASP A 209 28.36 8.42 19.88
CA ASP A 209 28.79 7.03 19.93
C ASP A 209 28.58 6.43 21.31
N PHE A 210 28.09 5.19 21.36
CA PHE A 210 28.08 4.37 22.56
C PHE A 210 28.40 2.91 22.24
N TYR A 211 28.61 2.10 23.28
CA TYR A 211 28.98 0.69 23.14
C TYR A 211 28.00 -0.20 23.88
N VAL A 212 27.52 -1.23 23.20
CA VAL A 212 26.58 -2.23 23.69
C VAL A 212 27.31 -3.58 23.85
N PRO A 213 27.63 -4.00 25.08
CA PRO A 213 28.21 -5.31 25.35
C PRO A 213 27.27 -6.47 25.00
N SER A 214 27.83 -7.65 24.76
CA SER A 214 27.11 -8.85 24.29
C SER A 214 26.02 -9.38 25.24
N GLU A 215 26.11 -9.04 26.52
CA GLU A 215 25.14 -9.44 27.53
C GLU A 215 23.84 -8.63 27.52
N TYR A 216 23.79 -7.51 26.80
CA TYR A 216 22.60 -6.67 26.65
C TYR A 216 21.85 -7.05 25.39
N LYS A 217 20.52 -7.12 25.50
CA LYS A 217 19.65 -7.66 24.45
C LYS A 217 18.50 -6.74 24.07
N TYR A 218 18.27 -5.68 24.83
CA TYR A 218 17.22 -4.71 24.56
C TYR A 218 17.69 -3.32 24.97
N ILE A 219 17.27 -2.31 24.22
CA ILE A 219 17.60 -0.90 24.46
C ILE A 219 16.28 -0.14 24.58
N LYS A 220 16.19 0.71 25.60
CA LYS A 220 15.25 1.84 25.62
C LYS A 220 16.03 3.14 25.53
N ALA A 221 15.59 4.06 24.69
CA ALA A 221 16.19 5.35 24.49
C ALA A 221 15.10 6.42 24.64
N ASP A 222 15.26 7.26 25.66
CA ASP A 222 14.34 8.35 25.97
C ASP A 222 15.04 9.67 25.66
N LEU A 223 14.61 10.41 24.64
CA LEU A 223 15.09 11.77 24.38
C LEU A 223 14.17 12.78 25.07
N TYR A 224 14.75 13.75 25.78
CA TYR A 224 14.01 14.90 26.31
C TYR A 224 14.91 16.13 26.38
N TRP A 225 14.29 17.29 26.64
CA TRP A 225 15.00 18.51 27.00
C TRP A 225 14.35 19.23 28.17
N PRO A 226 15.12 19.99 28.98
CA PRO A 226 14.57 20.82 30.02
C PRO A 226 13.66 21.89 29.40
N SER A 227 12.35 21.69 29.52
CA SER A 227 11.36 22.59 28.98
C SER A 227 10.26 22.87 29.98
N VAL A 228 9.35 23.73 29.55
CA VAL A 228 8.40 24.40 30.41
C VAL A 228 7.09 24.53 29.61
N SER A 229 6.04 23.78 29.95
CA SER A 229 4.76 23.72 29.23
C SER A 229 3.75 24.76 29.72
N TRP A 230 3.10 25.49 28.81
CA TRP A 230 2.11 26.52 29.14
C TRP A 230 0.68 26.15 28.84
N LEU A 231 -0.18 26.50 29.80
CA LEU A 231 -1.63 26.51 29.67
C LEU A 231 -2.22 25.19 29.10
N PRO A 232 -1.76 23.98 29.50
CA PRO A 232 -2.14 22.73 28.83
C PRO A 232 -3.66 22.55 28.80
N SER A 233 -4.37 22.82 29.89
CA SER A 233 -5.84 22.73 29.93
C SER A 233 -6.55 23.81 29.10
N PHE A 234 -6.02 25.03 29.04
CA PHE A 234 -6.61 26.10 28.22
C PHE A 234 -6.31 25.87 26.74
N MET A 235 -5.11 25.42 26.38
CA MET A 235 -4.75 25.08 25.00
C MET A 235 -5.54 23.87 24.52
N PHE A 236 -5.66 22.82 25.33
CA PHE A 236 -6.55 21.69 25.07
C PHE A 236 -7.99 22.14 24.81
N LEU A 237 -8.55 23.03 25.64
CA LEU A 237 -9.87 23.59 25.38
C LEU A 237 -9.89 24.48 24.13
N ALA A 238 -8.90 25.36 23.95
CA ALA A 238 -8.73 26.31 22.84
C ALA A 238 -8.65 25.63 21.48
N THR A 239 -8.04 24.46 21.42
CA THR A 239 -7.83 23.70 20.20
C THR A 239 -8.69 22.44 20.14
N ILE A 240 -9.71 22.33 20.99
CA ILE A 240 -10.66 21.20 21.01
C ILE A 240 -9.92 19.85 21.05
N GLY A 241 -8.88 19.76 21.89
CA GLY A 241 -8.10 18.55 22.12
C GLY A 241 -6.87 18.37 21.23
N LEU A 242 -6.64 19.22 20.23
CA LEU A 242 -5.47 19.11 19.34
C LEU A 242 -4.12 19.27 20.08
N LEU A 243 -3.96 20.30 20.90
CA LEU A 243 -2.77 20.52 21.74
C LEU A 243 -2.98 19.90 23.13
N GLN A 244 -2.47 18.68 23.33
CA GLN A 244 -2.61 17.95 24.59
C GLN A 244 -1.51 18.31 25.60
N GLY A 245 -0.29 18.55 25.12
CA GLY A 245 0.91 18.82 25.90
C GLY A 245 1.11 20.29 26.30
N GLY A 246 0.27 21.21 25.83
CA GLY A 246 0.46 22.66 26.02
C GLY A 246 1.64 23.23 25.22
N LEU A 247 1.89 24.54 25.32
CA LEU A 247 2.99 25.19 24.58
C LEU A 247 4.33 24.98 25.31
N THR A 248 5.27 24.21 24.73
CA THR A 248 6.58 23.88 25.35
C THR A 248 7.63 24.97 25.16
N VAL A 249 8.45 25.21 26.20
CA VAL A 249 9.44 26.30 26.22
C VAL A 249 10.77 25.91 26.89
N PRO A 250 11.93 26.01 26.21
CA PRO A 250 12.07 26.25 24.77
C PRO A 250 11.38 25.13 23.98
N SER A 251 10.69 25.50 22.89
CA SER A 251 10.11 24.52 21.98
C SER A 251 11.23 23.86 21.17
N ALA A 252 11.09 22.57 20.96
CA ALA A 252 11.92 21.76 20.08
C ALA A 252 11.04 20.71 19.42
N ASP A 253 11.48 20.24 18.26
CA ASP A 253 10.86 19.12 17.53
C ASP A 253 12.01 18.20 17.06
N PRO A 254 12.73 17.54 18.00
CA PRO A 254 13.83 16.66 17.65
C PRO A 254 13.34 15.25 17.33
N ASP A 255 13.84 14.66 16.26
CA ASP A 255 13.69 13.23 16.03
C ASP A 255 14.89 12.48 16.65
N LEU A 256 14.61 11.34 17.27
CA LEU A 256 15.64 10.43 17.75
C LEU A 256 15.85 9.32 16.72
N GLN A 257 17.10 8.96 16.48
CA GLN A 257 17.46 7.83 15.62
C GLN A 257 18.53 6.97 16.31
N LEU A 258 18.39 5.65 16.20
CA LEU A 258 19.38 4.68 16.68
C LEU A 258 20.00 3.91 15.52
N TYR A 259 21.32 3.73 15.58
CA TYR A 259 22.08 2.97 14.60
C TYR A 259 22.96 1.93 15.28
N CYS A 260 23.15 0.79 14.63
CA CYS A 260 24.14 -0.20 15.01
C CYS A 260 25.08 -0.53 13.85
N TYR A 261 26.28 -1.03 14.17
CA TYR A 261 27.14 -1.64 13.17
C TYR A 261 26.74 -3.11 13.00
N TYR A 262 25.99 -3.41 11.93
CA TYR A 262 25.56 -4.75 11.56
C TYR A 262 26.38 -5.22 10.35
N GLU A 263 27.02 -6.39 10.43
CA GLU A 263 27.90 -6.91 9.36
C GLU A 263 29.03 -5.95 8.90
N ASN A 264 29.48 -5.06 9.79
CA ASN A 264 30.43 -3.95 9.57
C ASN A 264 29.90 -2.72 8.82
N GLU A 265 28.60 -2.66 8.54
CA GLU A 265 27.93 -1.51 7.96
C GLU A 265 27.06 -0.80 8.99
N LEU A 266 26.88 0.52 8.82
CA LEU A 266 26.01 1.29 9.71
C LEU A 266 24.57 1.10 9.27
N MET A 267 23.77 0.46 10.10
CA MET A 267 22.34 0.20 9.86
C MET A 267 21.51 1.06 10.81
N GLU A 268 20.52 1.76 10.27
CA GLU A 268 19.48 2.41 11.08
C GLU A 268 18.56 1.35 11.67
N VAL A 269 18.33 1.43 12.97
CA VAL A 269 17.63 0.41 13.74
C VAL A 269 16.21 0.83 14.06
N ALA A 270 16.05 2.08 14.44
CA ALA A 270 14.77 2.68 14.81
C ALA A 270 14.88 4.19 14.73
N SER A 271 13.75 4.82 14.46
CA SER A 271 13.51 6.26 14.48
C SER A 271 12.25 6.54 15.29
N SER A 272 12.08 7.78 15.73
CA SER A 272 10.83 8.27 16.29
C SER A 272 10.51 9.64 15.72
N GLU A 273 9.22 9.93 15.51
CA GLU A 273 8.75 11.21 14.96
C GLU A 273 7.52 11.74 15.74
N ASN A 274 7.64 11.91 17.06
CA ASN A 274 6.53 12.52 17.78
C ASN A 274 6.37 13.99 17.38
N TRP A 275 5.12 14.41 17.20
CA TRP A 275 4.84 15.83 17.07
C TRP A 275 4.93 16.50 18.45
N ASN A 276 6.15 16.85 18.89
CA ASN A 276 6.42 17.27 20.26
C ASN A 276 5.69 18.55 20.67
N ILE A 277 5.24 19.32 19.69
CA ILE A 277 4.34 20.47 19.86
C ILE A 277 2.97 20.03 20.42
N LEU A 278 2.43 18.89 20.00
CA LEU A 278 1.16 18.35 20.47
C LEU A 278 1.28 17.50 21.72
N VAL A 279 2.31 16.65 21.82
CA VAL A 279 2.40 15.61 22.87
C VAL A 279 3.35 15.96 24.02
N GLY A 280 4.29 16.89 23.82
CA GLY A 280 5.25 17.33 24.82
C GLY A 280 6.71 16.97 24.50
N PRO A 281 7.65 17.29 25.40
CA PRO A 281 9.09 17.34 25.11
C PRO A 281 9.77 15.97 25.25
N TYR A 282 9.29 14.96 24.54
CA TYR A 282 9.84 13.61 24.62
C TYR A 282 9.80 12.87 23.28
N GLU A 283 10.84 12.09 23.02
CA GLU A 283 10.83 10.95 22.10
C GLU A 283 11.13 9.68 22.87
N GLU A 284 10.53 8.56 22.47
CA GLU A 284 10.86 7.23 23.00
C GLU A 284 11.12 6.28 21.83
N ILE A 285 12.21 5.51 21.94
CA ILE A 285 12.51 4.39 21.07
C ILE A 285 12.84 3.18 21.93
N ASP A 286 12.31 2.03 21.54
CA ASP A 286 12.76 0.77 22.06
C ASP A 286 13.03 -0.27 20.97
N THR A 287 14.04 -1.10 21.20
CA THR A 287 14.53 -2.02 20.16
C THR A 287 15.35 -3.18 20.70
N TYR A 288 15.31 -4.29 19.96
CA TYR A 288 16.20 -5.43 20.12
C TYR A 288 17.65 -5.06 19.75
N VAL A 289 18.63 -5.65 20.45
CA VAL A 289 20.05 -5.49 20.10
C VAL A 289 20.42 -6.46 18.97
N TYR A 290 20.34 -5.96 17.73
CA TYR A 290 20.68 -6.73 16.51
C TYR A 290 22.15 -7.19 16.46
N ALA A 291 23.09 -6.35 16.91
CA ALA A 291 24.50 -6.69 17.00
C ALA A 291 25.17 -6.04 18.22
N PRO A 292 25.99 -6.79 18.99
CA PRO A 292 26.81 -6.18 20.03
C PRO A 292 27.95 -5.38 19.41
N GLY A 293 28.39 -4.33 20.10
CA GLY A 293 29.53 -3.54 19.67
C GLY A 293 29.24 -2.04 19.62
N LYS A 294 29.65 -1.39 18.53
CA LYS A 294 29.51 0.06 18.36
C LYS A 294 28.10 0.41 17.92
N TRP A 295 27.53 1.42 18.56
CA TRP A 295 26.22 1.98 18.27
C TRP A 295 26.30 3.49 18.21
N LYS A 296 25.32 4.12 17.54
CA LYS A 296 25.18 5.57 17.50
C LYS A 296 23.74 5.96 17.85
N ALA A 297 23.59 7.04 18.59
CA ALA A 297 22.33 7.77 18.65
C ALA A 297 22.50 9.06 17.85
N ALA A 298 21.51 9.43 17.04
CA ALA A 298 21.49 10.68 16.31
C ALA A 298 20.28 11.52 16.71
N ILE A 299 20.45 12.83 16.63
CA ILE A 299 19.38 13.82 16.81
C ILE A 299 19.35 14.70 15.57
N VAL A 300 18.18 14.83 14.96
CA VAL A 300 17.85 15.85 13.96
C VAL A 300 16.77 16.76 14.56
N ASP A 301 16.68 18.03 14.17
CA ASP A 301 15.75 18.99 14.80
C ASP A 301 15.40 20.14 13.85
N ILE A 302 14.10 20.38 13.65
CA ILE A 302 13.57 21.47 12.82
C ILE A 302 13.31 22.73 13.69
N PRO A 303 13.49 23.96 13.18
CA PRO A 303 13.51 25.16 14.02
C PRO A 303 12.21 25.47 14.80
N THR A 304 12.26 25.43 16.13
CA THR A 304 11.20 25.88 17.08
C THR A 304 11.82 26.56 18.34
N LYS A 305 11.17 27.52 19.05
CA LYS A 305 11.74 28.25 20.23
C LYS A 305 10.69 28.80 21.22
N GLY A 306 10.84 28.68 22.53
CA GLY A 306 9.74 29.01 23.47
C GLY A 306 9.82 30.32 24.30
N LEU A 307 8.76 30.63 25.09
CA LEU A 307 8.62 31.85 25.95
C LEU A 307 8.03 31.83 27.42
N LEU A 308 7.63 30.72 28.11
CA LEU A 308 7.56 30.41 29.60
C LEU A 308 6.43 29.42 30.03
N GLY A 309 6.47 28.82 31.27
CA GLY A 309 5.60 27.70 31.76
C GLY A 309 6.05 26.63 32.82
N GLU A 310 5.33 25.50 32.95
CA GLU A 310 5.40 24.41 33.96
C GLU A 310 6.41 23.30 33.63
N ARG A 311 7.11 22.71 34.62
CA ARG A 311 8.57 22.52 34.49
C ARG A 311 9.07 21.05 34.35
N HIS A 312 9.87 20.73 33.32
CA HIS A 312 10.63 19.47 33.09
C HIS A 312 12.16 19.65 33.21
N GLY A 313 12.92 18.63 33.66
CA GLY A 313 14.38 18.69 33.92
C GLY A 313 14.80 19.23 35.31
N THR A 314 16.08 19.26 35.66
CA THR A 314 16.54 19.81 36.96
C THR A 314 16.62 21.34 36.96
N ILE A 315 16.55 21.98 38.14
CA ILE A 315 16.67 23.45 38.27
C ILE A 315 18.01 23.96 37.70
N THR A 316 19.09 23.21 37.90
CA THR A 316 20.44 23.56 37.43
C THR A 316 20.58 23.50 35.92
N GLN A 317 20.05 22.47 35.25
CA GLN A 317 20.08 22.36 33.79
C GLN A 317 19.33 23.52 33.13
N ARG A 318 18.14 23.85 33.65
CA ARG A 318 17.33 24.98 33.18
C ARG A 318 18.05 26.32 33.29
N LEU A 319 18.72 26.57 34.43
CA LEU A 319 19.47 27.81 34.63
C LEU A 319 20.64 27.91 33.64
N ALA A 320 21.30 26.80 33.30
CA ALA A 320 22.38 26.78 32.31
C ALA A 320 21.84 27.08 30.90
N ASP A 321 20.74 26.45 30.48
CA ASP A 321 20.14 26.67 29.17
C ASP A 321 19.64 28.12 29.01
N VAL A 322 19.01 28.69 30.05
CA VAL A 322 18.58 30.10 30.06
C VAL A 322 19.76 31.06 30.03
N MET A 323 20.85 30.79 30.77
CA MET A 323 22.04 31.65 30.79
C MET A 323 22.84 31.58 29.49
N THR A 324 22.86 30.42 28.82
CA THR A 324 23.64 30.19 27.59
C THR A 324 22.86 30.46 26.31
N GLY A 325 21.51 30.50 26.39
CA GLY A 325 20.63 30.63 25.23
C GLY A 325 20.62 29.40 24.32
N LYS A 326 21.05 28.24 24.82
CA LYS A 326 21.10 26.97 24.08
C LYS A 326 20.16 25.95 24.72
N VAL A 327 19.47 25.16 23.90
CA VAL A 327 18.70 24.01 24.36
C VAL A 327 19.61 22.79 24.31
N THR A 328 19.75 22.09 25.43
CA THR A 328 20.51 20.85 25.50
C THR A 328 19.54 19.67 25.46
N TYR A 329 19.71 18.78 24.48
CA TYR A 329 19.00 17.50 24.42
C TYR A 329 19.72 16.47 25.27
N TYR A 330 18.95 15.64 25.97
CA TYR A 330 19.42 14.51 26.74
C TYR A 330 18.81 13.25 26.14
N ILE A 331 19.65 12.24 25.91
CA ILE A 331 19.19 10.90 25.53
C ILE A 331 19.59 9.97 26.67
N ASP A 332 18.61 9.48 27.42
CA ASP A 332 18.82 8.50 28.47
C ASP A 332 18.61 7.10 27.88
N LEU A 333 19.73 6.39 27.69
CA LEU A 333 19.75 5.02 27.22
C LEU A 333 19.74 4.06 28.40
N ARG A 334 18.87 3.06 28.35
CA ARG A 334 18.84 1.91 29.27
C ARG A 334 19.11 0.65 28.47
N LEU A 335 20.20 -0.03 28.80
CA LEU A 335 20.57 -1.31 28.21
C LEU A 335 20.14 -2.43 29.16
N PHE A 336 19.24 -3.30 28.70
CA PHE A 336 18.69 -4.39 29.50
C PHE A 336 19.43 -5.71 29.23
N PRO A 337 19.96 -6.38 30.27
CA PRO A 337 20.66 -7.64 30.11
C PRO A 337 19.69 -8.77 29.80
N GLY A 338 20.15 -9.77 29.06
CA GLY A 338 19.32 -10.91 28.70
C GLY A 338 20.10 -12.11 28.20
N ILE A 339 19.37 -13.16 27.86
CA ILE A 339 19.88 -14.39 27.24
C ILE A 339 19.06 -14.74 26.01
N GLU A 340 19.68 -15.46 25.08
CA GLU A 340 19.02 -16.03 23.91
C GLU A 340 18.86 -17.53 24.15
N VAL A 341 17.67 -18.05 23.87
CA VAL A 341 17.29 -19.44 24.06
C VAL A 341 16.72 -19.96 22.74
N GLU A 342 17.49 -20.78 22.05
CA GLU A 342 17.04 -21.45 20.82
C GLU A 342 15.80 -22.29 21.09
N LEU A 343 14.78 -22.17 20.24
CA LEU A 343 13.65 -23.09 20.24
C LEU A 343 14.08 -24.38 19.53
N PRO A 344 14.01 -25.55 20.18
CA PRO A 344 14.50 -26.80 19.61
C PRO A 344 13.65 -27.32 18.45
N ASP A 345 12.38 -26.91 18.39
CA ASP A 345 11.41 -27.37 17.40
C ASP A 345 11.26 -26.36 16.27
N LEU A 346 11.13 -26.87 15.04
CA LEU A 346 10.79 -26.05 13.88
C LEU A 346 9.27 -25.88 13.80
N PRO A 347 8.76 -24.66 13.52
CA PRO A 347 7.36 -24.48 13.20
C PRO A 347 6.98 -25.33 11.99
N PRO A 348 5.78 -25.94 11.96
CA PRO A 348 5.31 -26.65 10.78
C PRO A 348 5.04 -25.67 9.63
N PHE A 349 4.90 -26.21 8.41
CA PHE A 349 4.39 -25.43 7.27
C PHE A 349 3.05 -24.75 7.63
N MET A 350 2.90 -23.48 7.25
CA MET A 350 1.79 -22.60 7.66
C MET A 350 1.48 -22.71 9.16
N ALA A 351 2.50 -22.49 10.00
CA ALA A 351 2.34 -22.42 11.44
C ALA A 351 1.44 -21.24 11.82
N ARG A 352 0.39 -21.52 12.61
CA ARG A 352 -0.59 -20.54 13.08
C ARG A 352 -0.90 -20.71 14.57
N ASN A 353 -1.60 -19.72 15.12
CA ASN A 353 -2.08 -19.68 16.51
C ASN A 353 -0.97 -20.00 17.52
N ILE A 354 0.08 -19.17 17.50
CA ILE A 354 1.28 -19.38 18.30
C ILE A 354 1.14 -18.66 19.62
N ASP A 355 1.23 -19.41 20.71
CA ASP A 355 1.19 -18.88 22.06
C ASP A 355 2.53 -19.11 22.74
N PHE A 356 3.10 -18.07 23.33
CA PHE A 356 4.22 -18.14 24.25
C PHE A 356 3.79 -17.65 25.64
N GLU A 357 4.15 -18.41 26.68
CA GLU A 357 3.99 -18.00 28.08
C GLU A 357 5.33 -18.12 28.81
N LEU A 358 5.88 -16.97 29.23
CA LEU A 358 7.08 -16.91 30.07
C LEU A 358 6.66 -16.66 31.52
N SER A 359 6.98 -17.60 32.40
CA SER A 359 6.79 -17.49 33.84
C SER A 359 8.11 -17.61 34.59
N TRP A 360 8.22 -17.01 35.77
CA TRP A 360 9.47 -17.04 36.54
C TRP A 360 9.26 -16.98 38.04
N LYS A 361 10.31 -17.36 38.78
CA LYS A 361 10.43 -17.23 40.23
C LYS A 361 11.64 -16.34 40.55
N GLY A 362 11.42 -15.34 41.40
CA GLY A 362 12.39 -14.33 41.79
C GLY A 362 11.72 -12.99 42.06
N ASP A 363 12.48 -12.00 42.50
CA ASP A 363 12.04 -10.60 42.69
C ASP A 363 12.20 -9.73 41.43
N GLY A 364 13.00 -10.18 40.46
CA GLY A 364 13.14 -9.54 39.15
C GLY A 364 11.92 -9.75 38.23
N LYS A 365 11.86 -8.95 37.17
CA LYS A 365 10.85 -8.93 36.11
C LYS A 365 11.50 -9.32 34.79
N LEU A 366 10.88 -10.25 34.07
CA LEU A 366 11.38 -10.71 32.78
C LEU A 366 10.48 -10.23 31.63
N GLY A 367 11.10 -9.91 30.50
CA GLY A 367 10.45 -9.70 29.21
C GLY A 367 10.78 -10.86 28.25
N LEU A 368 9.96 -10.99 27.21
CA LEU A 368 10.12 -12.00 26.17
C LEU A 368 10.09 -11.32 24.79
N LEU A 369 11.07 -11.62 23.94
CA LEU A 369 10.99 -11.36 22.50
C LEU A 369 11.14 -12.68 21.76
N ILE A 370 10.49 -12.79 20.60
CA ILE A 370 10.70 -13.88 19.65
C ILE A 370 11.41 -13.30 18.43
N VAL A 371 12.54 -13.91 18.10
CA VAL A 371 13.45 -13.45 17.05
C VAL A 371 13.68 -14.60 16.07
N ASP A 372 13.63 -14.31 14.78
CA ASP A 372 13.93 -15.29 13.74
C ASP A 372 15.45 -15.50 13.55
N GLU A 373 15.82 -16.38 12.62
CA GLU A 373 17.22 -16.68 12.31
C GLU A 373 17.97 -15.54 11.60
N ASN A 374 17.25 -14.54 11.07
CA ASN A 374 17.81 -13.32 10.46
C ASN A 374 17.90 -12.14 11.44
N ASN A 375 17.69 -12.41 12.74
CA ASN A 375 17.71 -11.44 13.83
C ASN A 375 16.57 -10.42 13.80
N VAL A 376 15.45 -10.69 13.11
CA VAL A 376 14.26 -9.83 13.14
C VAL A 376 13.41 -10.19 14.35
N ALA A 377 13.11 -9.19 15.19
CA ALA A 377 12.20 -9.34 16.32
C ALA A 377 10.74 -9.29 15.84
N ILE A 378 10.11 -10.45 15.72
CA ILE A 378 8.75 -10.59 15.15
C ILE A 378 7.63 -10.36 16.18
N GLY A 379 7.97 -10.35 17.47
CA GLY A 379 7.00 -10.02 18.51
C GLY A 379 7.62 -9.98 19.90
N GLU A 380 6.97 -9.23 20.78
CA GLU A 380 7.47 -8.97 22.12
C GLU A 380 6.38 -8.85 23.19
N ALA A 381 6.77 -9.14 24.43
CA ALA A 381 5.98 -8.95 25.64
C ALA A 381 6.90 -8.50 26.78
N VAL A 382 6.91 -7.18 27.03
CA VAL A 382 7.87 -6.50 27.91
C VAL A 382 7.21 -5.75 29.08
N ALA A 383 5.99 -6.14 29.48
CA ALA A 383 5.27 -5.48 30.57
C ALA A 383 5.97 -5.68 31.94
N THR A 384 6.09 -4.64 32.76
CA THR A 384 6.77 -4.72 34.08
C THR A 384 5.81 -5.02 35.23
N ASN A 385 4.52 -4.72 35.06
CA ASN A 385 3.46 -4.84 36.06
C ASN A 385 2.77 -6.21 36.07
N VAL A 386 3.40 -7.24 35.50
CA VAL A 386 2.87 -8.61 35.40
C VAL A 386 3.70 -9.62 36.19
N SER A 387 3.14 -10.81 36.42
CA SER A 387 3.82 -11.96 37.03
C SER A 387 4.24 -13.03 36.01
N LYS A 388 3.80 -12.88 34.76
CA LYS A 388 4.15 -13.69 33.60
C LYS A 388 3.96 -12.87 32.33
N GLN A 389 4.75 -13.15 31.29
CA GLN A 389 4.51 -12.61 29.95
C GLN A 389 3.67 -13.58 29.15
N LYS A 390 2.79 -13.03 28.33
CA LYS A 390 2.03 -13.77 27.31
C LYS A 390 2.22 -13.05 25.99
N LEU A 391 2.59 -13.79 24.97
CA LEU A 391 2.73 -13.30 23.60
C LEU A 391 1.98 -14.24 22.68
N HIS A 392 1.02 -13.70 21.95
CA HIS A 392 0.35 -14.39 20.86
C HIS A 392 0.92 -13.87 19.54
N LEU A 393 1.21 -14.78 18.61
CA LEU A 393 1.48 -14.49 17.21
C LEU A 393 0.48 -15.29 16.38
N ASP A 394 -0.14 -14.67 15.39
CA ASP A 394 -1.07 -15.33 14.50
C ASP A 394 -0.34 -16.34 13.62
N GLN A 395 0.92 -16.05 13.25
CA GLN A 395 1.73 -16.91 12.37
C GLN A 395 3.23 -16.94 12.68
N LEU A 396 3.88 -18.02 12.24
CA LEU A 396 5.33 -18.15 12.09
C LEU A 396 5.64 -18.68 10.68
N GLY A 397 6.74 -18.24 10.10
CA GLY A 397 7.30 -18.77 8.85
C GLY A 397 8.20 -19.99 9.10
N ASN A 398 8.60 -20.65 8.02
CA ASN A 398 9.47 -21.83 8.14
C ASN A 398 10.93 -21.42 8.43
N GLY A 399 11.46 -21.88 9.55
CA GLY A 399 12.86 -21.65 9.93
C GLY A 399 13.06 -21.74 11.44
N LYS A 400 14.24 -21.33 11.88
CA LYS A 400 14.60 -21.35 13.31
C LYS A 400 14.20 -20.05 13.98
N TYR A 401 13.85 -20.17 15.26
CA TYR A 401 13.49 -19.07 16.12
C TYR A 401 14.19 -19.20 17.47
N LYS A 402 14.47 -18.05 18.08
CA LYS A 402 15.00 -17.95 19.43
C LYS A 402 14.11 -17.06 20.28
N ALA A 403 13.97 -17.46 21.55
CA ALA A 403 13.37 -16.63 22.58
C ALA A 403 14.46 -15.81 23.27
N VAL A 404 14.30 -14.49 23.28
CA VAL A 404 15.18 -13.57 24.01
C VAL A 404 14.50 -13.21 25.31
N ILE A 405 15.10 -13.64 26.42
CA ILE A 405 14.59 -13.40 27.77
C ILE A 405 15.40 -12.27 28.40
N ILE A 406 14.74 -11.16 28.68
CA ILE A 406 15.38 -9.93 29.16
C ILE A 406 15.01 -9.62 30.60
N GLN A 407 15.94 -9.09 31.39
CA GLN A 407 15.68 -8.57 32.74
C GLN A 407 15.23 -7.11 32.63
N LEU A 408 14.02 -6.79 33.09
CA LEU A 408 13.37 -5.48 32.92
C LEU A 408 13.51 -4.54 34.13
N ASN A 409 14.00 -5.03 35.26
CA ASN A 409 14.22 -4.21 36.45
C ASN A 409 15.47 -4.66 37.22
N GLU A 410 15.93 -3.80 38.13
CA GLU A 410 17.02 -4.13 39.05
C GLU A 410 16.64 -5.29 39.98
N THR A 411 17.54 -6.25 40.09
CA THR A 411 17.43 -7.38 41.02
C THR A 411 18.83 -7.88 41.39
N ASN A 412 18.95 -8.50 42.56
CA ASN A 412 20.17 -9.15 43.02
C ASN A 412 20.04 -10.68 43.05
N SER A 413 18.92 -11.25 42.59
CA SER A 413 18.63 -12.68 42.67
C SER A 413 18.57 -13.35 41.29
N THR A 414 19.16 -14.53 41.17
CA THR A 414 19.02 -15.35 39.96
C THR A 414 17.56 -15.79 39.80
N MET A 415 16.97 -15.45 38.65
CA MET A 415 15.60 -15.82 38.32
C MET A 415 15.57 -17.18 37.64
N SER A 416 14.69 -18.08 38.09
CA SER A 416 14.42 -19.33 37.38
C SER A 416 13.17 -19.14 36.53
N TYR A 417 13.23 -19.46 35.25
CA TYR A 417 12.12 -19.25 34.31
C TYR A 417 11.66 -20.56 33.67
N THR A 418 10.43 -20.52 33.18
CA THR A 418 9.76 -21.54 32.40
C THR A 418 9.10 -20.85 31.22
N LEU A 419 9.52 -21.20 30.00
CA LEU A 419 8.94 -20.76 28.75
C LEU A 419 8.12 -21.91 28.18
N GLU A 420 6.81 -21.75 28.12
CA GLU A 420 5.91 -22.65 27.38
C GLU A 420 5.59 -22.05 26.03
N TYR A 421 5.51 -22.90 25.00
CA TYR A 421 5.04 -22.48 23.70
C TYR A 421 4.23 -23.57 22.99
N SER A 422 3.34 -23.15 22.11
CA SER A 422 2.57 -24.04 21.25
C SER A 422 2.25 -23.39 19.93
N TRP A 423 2.11 -24.22 18.89
CA TRP A 423 1.64 -23.81 17.57
C TRP A 423 0.90 -24.97 16.91
N GLU A 424 0.17 -24.66 15.85
CA GLU A 424 -0.51 -25.64 14.99
C GLU A 424 -0.23 -25.35 13.52
N CYS A 425 -0.48 -26.34 12.67
CA CYS A 425 -0.42 -26.21 11.22
C CYS A 425 -1.83 -25.91 10.71
N LYS A 426 -1.98 -24.85 9.91
CA LYS A 426 -3.28 -24.42 9.37
C LYS A 426 -3.69 -25.20 8.13
N LEU A 427 -2.72 -25.53 7.28
CA LEU A 427 -2.91 -26.22 6.02
C LEU A 427 -1.73 -27.17 5.79
N PRO A 428 -1.96 -28.47 5.51
CA PRO A 428 -0.87 -29.38 5.16
C PRO A 428 -0.16 -28.97 3.86
N TYR A 429 1.16 -29.19 3.79
CA TYR A 429 1.99 -28.80 2.64
C TYR A 429 1.49 -29.38 1.30
N ASN A 430 1.04 -30.63 1.30
CA ASN A 430 0.54 -31.26 0.08
C ASN A 430 -0.78 -30.66 -0.42
N GLU A 431 -1.66 -30.25 0.48
CA GLU A 431 -2.88 -29.54 0.12
C GLU A 431 -2.58 -28.13 -0.41
N ALA A 432 -1.55 -27.46 0.13
CA ALA A 432 -1.04 -26.22 -0.43
C ALA A 432 -0.46 -26.40 -1.85
N CYS A 433 0.23 -27.50 -2.11
CA CYS A 433 0.71 -27.83 -3.45
C CYS A 433 -0.43 -27.97 -4.46
N TYR A 434 -1.61 -28.49 -4.08
CA TYR A 434 -2.76 -28.58 -5.00
C TYR A 434 -3.23 -27.20 -5.47
N ILE A 435 -3.28 -26.22 -4.57
CA ILE A 435 -3.61 -24.84 -4.92
C ILE A 435 -2.58 -24.31 -5.93
N MET A 436 -1.29 -24.45 -5.63
CA MET A 436 -0.23 -23.91 -6.48
C MET A 436 -0.07 -24.66 -7.81
N ASN A 437 -0.36 -25.96 -7.86
CA ASN A 437 -0.39 -26.74 -9.10
C ASN A 437 -1.43 -26.17 -10.07
N ALA A 438 -2.61 -25.81 -9.56
CA ALA A 438 -3.64 -25.17 -10.37
C ALA A 438 -3.28 -23.73 -10.76
N ALA A 439 -2.73 -22.94 -9.83
CA ALA A 439 -2.42 -21.53 -10.06
C ALA A 439 -1.32 -21.34 -11.11
N GLU A 440 -0.16 -21.99 -10.92
CA GLU A 440 0.94 -21.92 -11.89
C GLU A 440 0.62 -22.67 -13.18
N GLY A 441 -0.14 -23.78 -13.07
CA GLY A 441 -0.67 -24.48 -14.23
C GLY A 441 -1.55 -23.59 -15.10
N ALA A 442 -2.33 -22.70 -14.50
CA ALA A 442 -3.17 -21.74 -15.21
C ALA A 442 -2.34 -20.67 -15.94
N VAL A 443 -1.28 -20.15 -15.30
CA VAL A 443 -0.34 -19.21 -15.93
C VAL A 443 0.34 -19.87 -17.12
N LEU A 444 0.93 -21.06 -16.94
CA LEU A 444 1.59 -21.79 -18.02
C LEU A 444 0.62 -22.15 -19.16
N ALA A 445 -0.60 -22.57 -18.83
CA ALA A 445 -1.64 -22.90 -19.82
C ALA A 445 -2.00 -21.68 -20.69
N SER A 446 -2.04 -20.49 -20.08
CA SER A 446 -2.31 -19.22 -20.76
C SER A 446 -1.22 -18.87 -21.77
N LEU A 447 0.05 -19.05 -21.38
CA LEU A 447 1.20 -18.83 -22.26
C LEU A 447 1.25 -19.81 -23.45
N LEU A 448 0.77 -21.03 -23.23
CA LEU A 448 0.74 -22.10 -24.24
C LEU A 448 -0.50 -22.06 -25.14
N ASN A 449 -1.50 -21.22 -24.84
CA ASN A 449 -2.84 -21.30 -25.41
C ASN A 449 -3.40 -22.74 -25.38
N ALA A 450 -3.40 -23.33 -24.19
CA ALA A 450 -3.80 -24.71 -23.95
C ALA A 450 -4.82 -24.79 -22.81
N PRO A 451 -5.74 -25.79 -22.80
CA PRO A 451 -6.65 -25.98 -21.68
C PRO A 451 -5.89 -26.42 -20.42
N LEU A 452 -6.35 -25.93 -19.26
CA LEU A 452 -5.98 -26.46 -17.95
C LEU A 452 -7.00 -27.54 -17.55
N LEU A 453 -6.50 -28.74 -17.26
CA LEU A 453 -7.27 -29.86 -16.77
C LEU A 453 -6.73 -30.32 -15.41
N TYR A 454 -7.58 -31.03 -14.66
CA TYR A 454 -7.24 -31.51 -13.33
C TYR A 454 -7.22 -33.03 -13.26
N THR A 455 -6.35 -33.57 -12.41
CA THR A 455 -6.29 -34.98 -12.06
C THR A 455 -6.09 -35.16 -10.56
N LYS A 456 -6.53 -36.29 -10.01
CA LYS A 456 -6.19 -36.67 -8.63
C LYS A 456 -4.78 -37.23 -8.57
N PRO A 457 -4.18 -37.32 -7.36
CA PRO A 457 -2.87 -37.92 -7.20
C PRO A 457 -2.78 -39.38 -7.69
N ASN A 458 -3.84 -40.16 -7.43
CA ASN A 458 -3.83 -41.61 -7.65
C ASN A 458 -4.86 -42.09 -8.70
N GLU A 459 -5.58 -41.18 -9.34
CA GLU A 459 -6.68 -41.50 -10.26
C GLU A 459 -6.77 -40.43 -11.35
N LEU A 460 -7.02 -40.86 -12.60
CA LEU A 460 -7.40 -39.96 -13.68
C LEU A 460 -8.94 -39.91 -13.76
N PRO A 461 -9.59 -38.76 -13.48
CA PRO A 461 -11.04 -38.64 -13.58
C PRO A 461 -11.55 -38.92 -14.99
N ALA A 462 -12.71 -39.57 -15.10
CA ALA A 462 -13.29 -39.95 -16.40
C ALA A 462 -13.61 -38.74 -17.30
N CYS A 463 -14.04 -37.61 -16.71
CA CYS A 463 -14.26 -36.36 -17.44
C CYS A 463 -12.96 -35.80 -18.04
N THR A 464 -11.86 -35.86 -17.30
CA THR A 464 -10.53 -35.44 -17.76
C THR A 464 -10.05 -36.34 -18.90
N GLU A 465 -10.16 -37.67 -18.76
CA GLU A 465 -9.83 -38.62 -19.83
C GLU A 465 -10.66 -38.36 -21.10
N GLU A 466 -11.97 -38.08 -20.94
CA GLU A 466 -12.85 -37.76 -22.06
C GLU A 466 -12.46 -36.45 -22.75
N ALA A 467 -12.10 -35.42 -21.98
CA ALA A 467 -11.61 -34.15 -22.50
C ALA A 467 -10.32 -34.32 -23.32
N ILE A 468 -9.34 -35.06 -22.79
CA ILE A 468 -8.09 -35.41 -23.50
C ILE A 468 -8.40 -36.02 -24.88
N LYS A 469 -9.30 -37.01 -24.91
CA LYS A 469 -9.66 -37.72 -26.14
C LYS A 469 -10.41 -36.85 -27.14
N LYS A 470 -11.37 -36.03 -26.69
CA LYS A 470 -12.20 -35.19 -27.56
C LYS A 470 -11.43 -34.02 -28.16
N LEU A 471 -10.56 -33.39 -27.37
CA LEU A 471 -9.73 -32.27 -27.82
C LEU A 471 -8.54 -32.75 -28.67
N GLY A 472 -8.23 -34.05 -28.64
CA GLY A 472 -7.15 -34.64 -29.42
C GLY A 472 -5.77 -34.22 -28.93
N ILE A 473 -5.63 -34.09 -27.61
CA ILE A 473 -4.41 -33.73 -26.89
C ILE A 473 -3.35 -34.82 -27.11
N LYS A 474 -2.14 -34.39 -27.45
CA LYS A 474 -0.98 -35.25 -27.71
C LYS A 474 0.12 -35.07 -26.69
N ASN A 475 0.35 -33.83 -26.25
CA ASN A 475 1.42 -33.47 -25.33
C ASN A 475 0.83 -32.85 -24.06
N VAL A 476 1.38 -33.21 -22.91
CA VAL A 476 0.97 -32.71 -21.61
C VAL A 476 2.15 -32.07 -20.88
N TYR A 477 1.93 -30.87 -20.36
CA TYR A 477 2.75 -30.27 -19.32
C TYR A 477 2.12 -30.64 -17.97
N PHE A 478 2.81 -31.48 -17.20
CA PHE A 478 2.26 -32.09 -16.00
C PHE A 478 2.75 -31.36 -14.74
N ILE A 479 1.84 -30.75 -14.00
CA ILE A 479 2.15 -29.97 -12.79
C ILE A 479 1.87 -30.83 -11.56
N ASN A 480 2.94 -31.24 -10.87
CA ASN A 480 2.94 -32.21 -9.77
C ASN A 480 3.89 -31.76 -8.65
N VAL A 481 3.79 -30.49 -8.25
CA VAL A 481 4.56 -29.96 -7.12
C VAL A 481 4.22 -30.78 -5.87
N GLY A 482 5.25 -31.15 -5.10
CA GLY A 482 5.11 -32.06 -3.95
C GLY A 482 5.27 -33.54 -4.29
N ASN A 483 5.30 -33.91 -5.58
CA ASN A 483 5.62 -35.24 -6.08
C ASN A 483 4.76 -36.37 -5.47
N GLU A 484 3.43 -36.19 -5.46
CA GLU A 484 2.51 -37.13 -4.80
C GLU A 484 1.94 -38.24 -5.73
N THR A 485 2.38 -38.32 -7.00
CA THR A 485 1.67 -39.13 -8.01
C THR A 485 2.51 -40.19 -8.70
N ALA A 486 2.45 -41.43 -8.20
CA ALA A 486 2.96 -42.59 -8.94
C ALA A 486 1.94 -43.13 -9.97
N ASP A 487 0.63 -43.02 -9.68
CA ASP A 487 -0.39 -43.77 -10.41
C ASP A 487 -1.11 -42.97 -11.51
N SER A 488 -1.54 -41.73 -11.26
CA SER A 488 -2.27 -40.92 -12.26
C SER A 488 -1.41 -40.58 -13.48
N LYS A 489 -0.13 -40.28 -13.27
CA LYS A 489 0.88 -40.10 -14.32
C LYS A 489 0.90 -41.28 -15.32
N SER A 490 0.96 -42.50 -14.81
CA SER A 490 0.98 -43.71 -15.65
C SER A 490 -0.30 -43.92 -16.47
N MET A 491 -1.43 -43.33 -16.05
CA MET A 491 -2.69 -43.36 -16.78
C MET A 491 -2.69 -42.33 -17.89
N ILE A 492 -2.15 -41.13 -17.64
CA ILE A 492 -1.97 -40.05 -18.62
C ILE A 492 -1.02 -40.50 -19.74
N GLU A 493 0.10 -41.13 -19.40
CA GLU A 493 1.09 -41.66 -20.37
C GLU A 493 0.53 -42.73 -21.32
N ARG A 494 -0.62 -43.36 -20.99
CA ARG A 494 -1.30 -44.30 -21.90
C ARG A 494 -2.16 -43.59 -22.95
N LEU A 495 -2.44 -42.31 -22.76
CA LEU A 495 -3.33 -41.50 -23.60
C LEU A 495 -2.55 -40.49 -24.44
N CYS A 496 -1.51 -39.88 -23.87
CA CYS A 496 -0.72 -38.80 -24.46
C CYS A 496 0.72 -38.80 -23.90
N ASP A 497 1.61 -38.09 -24.59
CA ASP A 497 3.01 -37.91 -24.19
C ASP A 497 3.12 -36.82 -23.10
N ILE A 498 3.97 -37.02 -22.10
CA ILE A 498 4.32 -35.99 -21.12
C ILE A 498 5.55 -35.24 -21.66
N GLU A 499 5.34 -33.99 -22.07
CA GLU A 499 6.42 -33.13 -22.60
C GLU A 499 7.37 -32.73 -21.47
N LYS A 500 6.81 -32.31 -20.34
CA LYS A 500 7.57 -31.94 -19.13
C LYS A 500 6.74 -32.15 -17.88
N GLU A 501 7.39 -32.57 -16.81
CA GLU A 501 6.82 -32.69 -15.47
C GLU A 501 7.53 -31.70 -14.53
N TYR A 502 6.76 -31.01 -13.70
CA TYR A 502 7.24 -30.07 -12.70
C TYR A 502 6.92 -30.60 -11.31
N ILE A 503 7.95 -30.81 -10.48
CA ILE A 503 7.83 -31.34 -9.12
C ILE A 503 8.17 -30.32 -8.02
N ASP A 504 8.73 -29.18 -8.42
CA ASP A 504 9.05 -28.03 -7.57
C ASP A 504 8.65 -26.73 -8.28
N LEU A 505 8.39 -25.69 -7.48
CA LEU A 505 7.92 -24.40 -7.97
C LEU A 505 9.01 -23.62 -8.70
N GLU A 506 10.26 -23.67 -8.25
CA GLU A 506 11.34 -22.88 -8.84
C GLU A 506 11.60 -23.25 -10.30
N ASP A 507 11.54 -24.54 -10.64
CA ASP A 507 11.69 -25.00 -12.02
C ASP A 507 10.51 -24.59 -12.91
N LEU A 508 9.30 -24.50 -12.33
CA LEU A 508 8.12 -23.98 -13.02
C LEU A 508 8.22 -22.45 -13.22
N TYR A 509 8.70 -21.71 -12.22
CA TYR A 509 8.97 -20.28 -12.32
C TYR A 509 9.98 -19.99 -13.43
N LYS A 510 11.07 -20.76 -13.49
CA LYS A 510 12.08 -20.64 -14.55
C LYS A 510 11.49 -20.93 -15.93
N GLU A 511 10.57 -21.88 -16.06
CA GLU A 511 9.89 -22.14 -17.33
C GLU A 511 9.04 -20.95 -17.77
N ILE A 512 8.15 -20.47 -16.89
CA ILE A 512 7.25 -19.34 -17.21
C ILE A 512 8.04 -18.13 -17.68
N ARG A 513 9.14 -17.82 -16.97
CA ARG A 513 10.04 -16.73 -17.35
C ARG A 513 10.77 -16.98 -18.67
N GLN A 514 11.14 -18.21 -18.99
CA GLN A 514 11.78 -18.53 -20.29
C GLN A 514 10.83 -18.29 -21.47
N PHE A 515 9.52 -18.31 -21.27
CA PHE A 515 8.54 -18.01 -22.31
C PHE A 515 8.48 -16.53 -22.68
N THR A 516 8.65 -15.63 -21.71
CA THR A 516 8.36 -14.19 -21.84
C THR A 516 9.59 -13.29 -21.66
N ASP A 517 10.62 -13.76 -20.94
CA ASP A 517 11.77 -13.00 -20.44
C ASP A 517 11.41 -11.90 -19.41
N GLU A 518 10.19 -11.92 -18.88
CA GLU A 518 9.72 -10.96 -17.88
C GLU A 518 10.32 -11.25 -16.48
N ASN A 519 10.47 -10.19 -15.70
CA ASN A 519 10.94 -10.20 -14.31
C ASN A 519 9.95 -9.57 -13.32
N ASP A 520 8.73 -9.26 -13.76
CA ASP A 520 7.66 -8.88 -12.84
C ASP A 520 7.43 -9.98 -11.78
N VAL A 521 7.09 -9.56 -10.57
CA VAL A 521 6.79 -10.49 -9.46
C VAL A 521 5.39 -10.22 -8.94
N VAL A 522 4.53 -11.24 -8.99
CA VAL A 522 3.21 -11.19 -8.39
C VAL A 522 3.25 -11.96 -7.08
N PHE A 523 3.20 -11.25 -5.95
CA PHE A 523 3.09 -11.86 -4.63
C PHE A 523 1.63 -12.12 -4.27
N THR A 524 1.39 -13.27 -3.62
CA THR A 524 0.11 -13.60 -2.97
C THR A 524 0.38 -14.37 -1.68
N THR A 525 -0.68 -14.73 -0.96
CA THR A 525 -0.64 -15.69 0.14
C THR A 525 -1.65 -16.82 -0.08
N LEU A 526 -1.40 -17.95 0.59
CA LEU A 526 -2.34 -19.05 0.75
C LEU A 526 -3.23 -18.89 2.00
N ASP A 527 -3.05 -17.83 2.78
CA ASP A 527 -3.98 -17.52 3.86
C ASP A 527 -5.37 -17.17 3.31
N PRO A 528 -6.44 -17.68 3.93
CA PRO A 528 -7.78 -17.22 3.60
C PRO A 528 -8.01 -15.79 4.04
N TRP A 529 -8.91 -15.11 3.36
CA TRP A 529 -9.16 -13.69 3.58
C TRP A 529 -9.56 -13.38 5.02
N THR A 530 -8.72 -12.57 5.69
CA THR A 530 -9.02 -11.95 6.98
C THR A 530 -9.88 -10.70 6.76
N TYR A 531 -11.21 -10.89 6.84
CA TYR A 531 -12.15 -9.79 6.66
C TYR A 531 -12.13 -8.82 7.85
N TRP A 532 -12.50 -7.58 7.57
CA TRP A 532 -12.51 -6.49 8.53
C TRP A 532 -13.73 -5.60 8.28
N LEU A 533 -14.16 -4.89 9.33
CA LEU A 533 -15.28 -3.94 9.24
C LEU A 533 -14.76 -2.52 9.16
N VAL A 534 -15.43 -1.70 8.34
CA VAL A 534 -15.05 -0.32 8.07
C VAL A 534 -15.01 0.48 9.38
N GLY A 535 -13.98 1.32 9.54
CA GLY A 535 -13.78 2.13 10.74
C GLY A 535 -13.22 1.39 11.97
N LYS A 536 -13.31 0.05 12.04
CA LYS A 536 -12.62 -0.73 13.08
C LYS A 536 -11.13 -0.90 12.82
N LEU A 537 -10.73 -0.97 11.55
CA LEU A 537 -9.33 -1.14 11.06
C LEU A 537 -8.56 -2.26 11.79
N LYS A 538 -9.22 -3.40 12.00
CA LYS A 538 -8.62 -4.59 12.59
C LYS A 538 -9.29 -5.86 12.05
N PRO A 539 -8.64 -7.03 12.15
CA PRO A 539 -9.26 -8.31 11.85
C PRO A 539 -10.59 -8.52 12.59
N GLU A 540 -11.64 -8.93 11.89
CA GLU A 540 -12.92 -9.33 12.48
C GLU A 540 -13.11 -10.86 12.44
N GLY A 541 -12.56 -11.52 11.42
CA GLY A 541 -12.51 -12.98 11.32
C GLY A 541 -11.90 -13.43 9.99
N GLU A 542 -12.01 -14.72 9.70
CA GLU A 542 -11.43 -15.34 8.50
C GLU A 542 -12.52 -16.05 7.69
N LYS A 543 -12.42 -16.00 6.35
CA LYS A 543 -13.28 -16.70 5.41
C LYS A 543 -12.49 -17.82 4.74
N THR A 544 -12.56 -19.04 5.27
CA THR A 544 -11.66 -20.16 4.90
C THR A 544 -11.70 -20.58 3.43
N GLY A 545 -12.79 -20.30 2.71
CA GLY A 545 -12.92 -20.57 1.28
C GLY A 545 -12.60 -19.38 0.37
N ALA A 546 -12.14 -18.25 0.91
CA ALA A 546 -11.92 -17.04 0.13
C ALA A 546 -10.41 -16.76 -0.03
N LEU A 547 -9.83 -17.13 -1.17
CA LEU A 547 -8.40 -16.95 -1.43
C LEU A 547 -8.11 -15.85 -2.47
N TYR A 548 -6.91 -15.26 -2.40
CA TYR A 548 -6.43 -14.31 -3.41
C TYR A 548 -5.69 -14.99 -4.57
N VAL A 549 -5.35 -16.27 -4.43
CA VAL A 549 -4.50 -17.00 -5.38
C VAL A 549 -5.09 -17.05 -6.79
N ALA A 550 -6.41 -17.25 -6.93
CA ALA A 550 -7.06 -17.31 -8.23
C ALA A 550 -7.02 -15.97 -9.01
N PRO A 551 -7.44 -14.83 -8.43
CA PRO A 551 -7.30 -13.54 -9.10
C PRO A 551 -5.83 -13.16 -9.30
N ALA A 552 -4.93 -13.50 -8.36
CA ALA A 552 -3.50 -13.26 -8.51
C ALA A 552 -2.88 -14.05 -9.68
N ALA A 553 -3.29 -15.31 -9.89
CA ALA A 553 -2.87 -16.12 -11.05
C ALA A 553 -3.34 -15.51 -12.38
N TYR A 554 -4.54 -14.90 -12.41
CA TYR A 554 -5.02 -14.19 -13.60
C TYR A 554 -4.17 -12.96 -13.91
N LEU A 555 -3.75 -12.20 -12.90
CA LEU A 555 -2.79 -11.11 -13.06
C LEU A 555 -1.43 -11.63 -13.54
N ALA A 556 -0.91 -12.68 -12.91
CA ALA A 556 0.37 -13.31 -13.28
C ALA A 556 0.38 -13.78 -14.75
N ALA A 557 -0.72 -14.37 -15.23
CA ALA A 557 -0.88 -14.74 -16.64
C ALA A 557 -0.82 -13.52 -17.59
N HIS A 558 -1.39 -12.39 -17.18
CA HIS A 558 -1.31 -11.13 -17.92
C HIS A 558 0.09 -10.52 -17.93
N HIS A 559 0.85 -10.65 -16.84
CA HIS A 559 2.23 -10.20 -16.73
C HIS A 559 3.23 -11.21 -17.30
N GLY A 560 2.79 -12.44 -17.62
CA GLY A 560 3.68 -13.47 -18.16
C GLY A 560 4.75 -13.88 -17.14
N ALA A 561 4.40 -13.80 -15.86
CA ALA A 561 5.27 -13.93 -14.73
C ALA A 561 4.79 -15.06 -13.79
N PRO A 562 5.67 -15.67 -13.00
CA PRO A 562 5.27 -16.65 -11.98
C PRO A 562 4.46 -15.99 -10.85
N LEU A 563 3.62 -16.78 -10.19
CA LEU A 563 2.87 -16.38 -9.00
C LEU A 563 3.60 -16.86 -7.72
N VAL A 564 4.16 -15.91 -6.99
CA VAL A 564 4.94 -16.21 -5.79
C VAL A 564 4.04 -16.14 -4.55
N ALA A 565 3.53 -17.29 -4.11
CA ALA A 565 2.86 -17.40 -2.82
C ALA A 565 3.90 -17.39 -1.69
N VAL A 566 3.87 -16.37 -0.82
CA VAL A 566 4.89 -16.17 0.22
C VAL A 566 5.00 -17.36 1.19
N ASP A 567 3.91 -18.07 1.42
CA ASP A 567 3.85 -19.23 2.32
C ASP A 567 4.66 -20.42 1.82
N MET A 568 4.89 -20.53 0.51
CA MET A 568 5.52 -21.71 -0.13
C MET A 568 7.04 -21.70 -0.07
N HIS A 569 7.65 -20.60 0.39
CA HIS A 569 9.09 -20.41 0.38
C HIS A 569 9.58 -20.03 1.77
N ASP A 570 10.63 -20.71 2.25
CA ASP A 570 11.11 -20.56 3.63
C ASP A 570 11.51 -19.13 3.95
N GLN A 571 12.22 -18.46 3.03
CA GLN A 571 12.65 -17.06 3.18
C GLN A 571 11.46 -16.10 3.24
N LEU A 572 10.53 -16.23 2.29
CA LEU A 572 9.39 -15.31 2.18
C LEU A 572 8.39 -15.50 3.33
N SER A 573 8.12 -16.76 3.71
CA SER A 573 7.22 -17.10 4.80
C SER A 573 7.72 -16.58 6.15
N LYS A 574 9.04 -16.49 6.36
CA LYS A 574 9.63 -15.82 7.53
C LYS A 574 9.50 -14.30 7.42
N ALA A 575 9.95 -13.72 6.31
CA ALA A 575 9.98 -12.27 6.11
C ALA A 575 8.60 -11.64 6.33
N VAL A 576 7.54 -12.24 5.80
CA VAL A 576 6.16 -11.71 5.89
C VAL A 576 5.60 -11.70 7.32
N VAL A 577 6.12 -12.52 8.24
CA VAL A 577 5.62 -12.62 9.62
C VAL A 577 5.69 -11.28 10.35
N TRP A 578 6.83 -10.60 10.26
CA TRP A 578 6.97 -9.30 10.93
C TRP A 578 5.96 -8.29 10.40
N HIS A 579 5.80 -8.21 9.07
CA HIS A 579 4.86 -7.28 8.42
C HIS A 579 3.41 -7.54 8.85
N ASN A 580 3.01 -8.80 8.92
CA ASN A 580 1.66 -9.20 9.32
C ASN A 580 1.39 -8.93 10.81
N GLU A 581 2.30 -9.40 11.68
CA GLU A 581 2.17 -9.24 13.13
C GLU A 581 2.20 -7.77 13.54
N TRP A 582 3.08 -6.98 12.93
CA TRP A 582 3.17 -5.56 13.18
C TRP A 582 1.91 -4.84 12.69
N TRP A 583 1.46 -5.08 11.45
CA TRP A 583 0.30 -4.38 10.90
C TRP A 583 -0.98 -4.67 11.69
N LYS A 584 -1.25 -5.94 12.05
CA LYS A 584 -2.44 -6.32 12.83
C LYS A 584 -2.52 -5.63 14.20
N ARG A 585 -1.38 -5.28 14.80
CA ARG A 585 -1.32 -4.58 16.10
C ARG A 585 -1.43 -3.06 15.96
N HIS A 586 -0.93 -2.50 14.87
CA HIS A 586 -0.70 -1.06 14.73
C HIS A 586 -1.57 -0.39 13.66
N ALA A 587 -2.39 -1.11 12.88
CA ALA A 587 -3.24 -0.50 11.83
C ALA A 587 -4.21 0.60 12.31
N ILE A 588 -4.57 0.60 13.61
CA ILE A 588 -5.40 1.67 14.22
C ILE A 588 -4.57 2.81 14.83
N ARG A 589 -3.25 2.66 14.92
CA ARG A 589 -2.35 3.55 15.65
C ARG A 589 -1.46 4.32 14.69
N ASP A 590 -1.00 5.46 15.17
CA ASP A 590 0.03 6.26 14.54
C ASP A 590 1.37 5.85 15.17
N GLU A 591 1.85 4.65 14.81
CA GLU A 591 3.14 4.12 15.26
C GLU A 591 3.96 3.77 14.02
N GLU A 592 5.23 4.20 13.97
CA GLU A 592 6.09 3.92 12.81
C GLU A 592 6.59 2.46 12.78
N PRO A 593 6.69 1.85 11.57
CA PRO A 593 7.31 0.54 11.42
C PRO A 593 8.80 0.55 11.78
N ASN A 594 9.27 -0.49 12.47
CA ASN A 594 10.68 -0.64 12.82
C ASN A 594 11.58 -0.71 11.56
N VAL A 595 12.52 0.23 11.45
CA VAL A 595 13.40 0.40 10.27
C VAL A 595 14.27 -0.84 10.01
N ALA A 596 14.92 -1.39 11.04
CA ALA A 596 15.77 -2.58 10.87
C ALA A 596 14.97 -3.80 10.40
N ALA A 597 13.77 -4.02 10.93
CA ALA A 597 12.94 -5.15 10.52
C ALA A 597 12.52 -5.03 9.05
N MET A 598 12.10 -3.86 8.58
CA MET A 598 11.82 -3.63 7.16
C MET A 598 13.06 -3.90 6.30
N TYR A 599 14.22 -3.37 6.69
CA TYR A 599 15.47 -3.54 5.95
C TYR A 599 15.91 -5.02 5.86
N LEU A 600 15.93 -5.73 6.99
CA LEU A 600 16.39 -7.12 7.05
C LEU A 600 15.44 -8.07 6.32
N THR A 601 14.12 -7.86 6.45
CA THR A 601 13.12 -8.68 5.73
C THR A 601 13.16 -8.38 4.23
N ALA A 602 13.31 -7.12 3.80
CA ALA A 602 13.46 -6.79 2.38
C ALA A 602 14.73 -7.41 1.77
N ARG A 603 15.84 -7.39 2.51
CA ARG A 603 17.09 -8.04 2.09
C ARG A 603 16.90 -9.54 1.88
N GLU A 604 16.23 -10.23 2.82
CA GLU A 604 15.93 -11.66 2.69
C GLU A 604 15.04 -11.96 1.46
N VAL A 605 14.04 -11.11 1.19
CA VAL A 605 13.19 -11.26 0.00
C VAL A 605 14.00 -11.10 -1.28
N TYR A 606 14.85 -10.06 -1.37
CA TYR A 606 15.69 -9.85 -2.56
C TYR A 606 16.74 -10.95 -2.74
N ASP A 607 17.37 -11.45 -1.67
CA ASP A 607 18.28 -12.60 -1.73
C ASP A 607 17.56 -13.82 -2.32
N TYR A 608 16.29 -14.04 -1.96
CA TYR A 608 15.48 -15.10 -2.56
C TYR A 608 15.15 -14.83 -4.03
N LEU A 609 14.68 -13.62 -4.37
CA LEU A 609 14.36 -13.25 -5.76
C LEU A 609 15.58 -13.38 -6.67
N GLU A 610 16.77 -12.96 -6.23
CA GLU A 610 18.04 -13.15 -6.94
C GLU A 610 18.32 -14.64 -7.15
N SER A 611 18.11 -15.47 -6.12
CA SER A 611 18.40 -16.92 -6.19
C SER A 611 17.58 -17.67 -7.25
N ILE A 612 16.36 -17.20 -7.55
CA ILE A 612 15.50 -17.73 -8.62
C ILE A 612 15.55 -16.86 -9.90
N GLY A 613 16.41 -15.84 -9.90
CA GLY A 613 16.72 -14.95 -10.99
C GLY A 613 15.67 -13.89 -11.31
N LEU A 614 14.70 -13.65 -10.43
CA LEU A 614 13.66 -12.61 -10.58
C LEU A 614 14.20 -11.20 -10.30
N ASP A 615 15.30 -11.06 -9.56
CA ASP A 615 16.07 -9.82 -9.47
C ASP A 615 17.11 -9.78 -10.60
N LYS A 616 17.00 -8.81 -11.50
CA LYS A 616 17.91 -8.64 -12.65
C LYS A 616 18.81 -7.42 -12.42
N ALA A 617 20.10 -7.67 -12.27
CA ALA A 617 21.10 -6.62 -12.02
C ALA A 617 21.01 -5.44 -13.03
N GLY A 618 20.68 -4.26 -12.52
CA GLY A 618 20.58 -3.01 -13.30
C GLY A 618 19.19 -2.71 -13.86
N GLU A 619 18.22 -3.58 -13.60
CA GLU A 619 16.80 -3.36 -13.86
C GLU A 619 16.08 -3.04 -12.54
N VAL A 620 14.88 -2.46 -12.62
CA VAL A 620 14.04 -2.17 -11.47
C VAL A 620 12.78 -3.00 -11.65
N GLU A 621 12.53 -3.94 -10.75
CA GLU A 621 11.39 -4.86 -10.84
C GLU A 621 10.06 -4.15 -10.55
N SER A 622 8.99 -4.58 -11.22
CA SER A 622 7.63 -4.32 -10.77
C SER A 622 7.21 -5.43 -9.80
N LEU A 623 6.86 -5.06 -8.58
CA LEU A 623 6.35 -6.00 -7.58
C LEU A 623 4.88 -5.68 -7.33
N ILE A 624 3.99 -6.67 -7.44
CA ILE A 624 2.56 -6.47 -7.15
C ILE A 624 2.12 -7.47 -6.10
N THR A 625 1.67 -6.96 -4.95
CA THR A 625 1.05 -7.77 -3.90
C THR A 625 -0.47 -7.86 -4.12
N VAL A 626 -0.98 -9.08 -4.28
CA VAL A 626 -2.43 -9.36 -4.36
C VAL A 626 -2.84 -10.09 -3.09
N ALA A 627 -3.24 -9.33 -2.08
CA ALA A 627 -3.66 -9.85 -0.78
C ALA A 627 -4.41 -8.79 0.04
N GLY A 628 -5.25 -9.25 0.97
CA GLY A 628 -5.88 -8.38 1.95
C GLY A 628 -4.83 -7.73 2.87
N GLN A 629 -5.13 -6.54 3.39
CA GLN A 629 -4.19 -5.77 4.21
C GLN A 629 -3.76 -6.48 5.50
N PHE A 630 -4.55 -7.43 6.01
CA PHE A 630 -4.23 -8.24 7.20
C PHE A 630 -3.69 -9.63 6.86
N ASP A 631 -3.65 -9.99 5.58
CA ASP A 631 -3.13 -11.28 5.09
C ASP A 631 -1.68 -11.10 4.62
N ILE A 632 -1.36 -9.96 3.99
CA ILE A 632 0.00 -9.43 3.86
C ILE A 632 -0.01 -7.96 4.32
N GLY A 633 0.69 -7.64 5.41
CA GLY A 633 0.72 -6.30 6.01
C GLY A 633 1.26 -5.23 5.06
N THR A 634 0.73 -3.99 5.13
CA THR A 634 1.13 -2.88 4.25
C THR A 634 2.61 -2.45 4.36
N PRO A 635 3.35 -2.67 5.48
CA PRO A 635 4.78 -2.39 5.50
C PRO A 635 5.60 -3.26 4.53
N TRP A 636 5.05 -4.38 4.05
CA TRP A 636 5.66 -5.25 3.05
C TRP A 636 6.03 -4.47 1.79
N ASP A 637 5.05 -3.79 1.20
CA ASP A 637 5.26 -3.02 -0.04
C ASP A 637 6.16 -1.81 0.21
N ARG A 638 6.04 -1.20 1.39
CA ARG A 638 6.85 -0.05 1.79
C ARG A 638 8.33 -0.39 1.85
N ALA A 639 8.66 -1.61 2.28
CA ALA A 639 10.04 -2.07 2.44
C ALA A 639 10.81 -2.17 1.10
N PHE A 640 10.10 -2.23 -0.04
CA PHE A 640 10.72 -2.32 -1.37
C PHE A 640 10.82 -0.98 -2.11
N VAL A 641 10.27 0.10 -1.55
CA VAL A 641 10.30 1.43 -2.19
C VAL A 641 11.75 1.89 -2.37
N GLY A 642 12.14 2.15 -3.61
CA GLY A 642 13.49 2.59 -3.98
C GLY A 642 14.33 1.49 -4.62
N ALA A 643 14.05 0.22 -4.34
CA ALA A 643 14.63 -0.94 -5.02
C ALA A 643 13.72 -1.45 -6.16
N ALA A 644 12.41 -1.38 -5.96
CA ALA A 644 11.39 -1.78 -6.94
C ALA A 644 10.33 -0.68 -7.17
N HIS A 645 9.41 -0.96 -8.08
CA HIS A 645 8.10 -0.32 -8.21
C HIS A 645 7.01 -1.18 -7.54
N PRO A 646 6.82 -1.09 -6.21
CA PRO A 646 5.81 -1.88 -5.52
C PRO A 646 4.40 -1.32 -5.74
N GLY A 647 3.45 -2.21 -5.95
CA GLY A 647 2.01 -1.95 -6.03
C GLY A 647 1.20 -3.00 -5.27
N ARG A 648 -0.06 -2.67 -4.95
CA ARG A 648 -0.95 -3.58 -4.22
C ARG A 648 -2.36 -3.58 -4.80
N ILE A 649 -2.97 -4.76 -4.82
CA ILE A 649 -4.39 -4.97 -5.01
C ILE A 649 -4.92 -5.69 -3.76
N MET A 650 -5.89 -5.08 -3.08
CA MET A 650 -6.44 -5.55 -1.81
C MET A 650 -7.99 -5.48 -1.82
N GLY A 651 -8.64 -5.71 -0.68
CA GLY A 651 -10.10 -5.77 -0.58
C GLY A 651 -10.52 -7.15 -0.14
N SER A 652 -11.54 -7.72 -0.76
CA SER A 652 -11.80 -9.17 -0.81
C SER A 652 -11.26 -9.79 -2.11
N PRO A 653 -11.26 -11.13 -2.25
CA PRO A 653 -11.01 -11.78 -3.54
C PRO A 653 -11.94 -11.30 -4.67
N VAL A 654 -13.19 -10.98 -4.35
CA VAL A 654 -14.14 -10.42 -5.32
C VAL A 654 -13.67 -9.03 -5.77
N ASP A 655 -13.26 -8.18 -4.83
CA ASP A 655 -12.72 -6.85 -5.13
C ASP A 655 -11.45 -6.93 -5.98
N ALA A 656 -10.53 -7.83 -5.61
CA ALA A 656 -9.31 -8.08 -6.35
C ALA A 656 -9.61 -8.49 -7.80
N SER A 657 -10.59 -9.35 -8.05
CA SER A 657 -10.92 -9.80 -9.41
C SER A 657 -11.31 -8.65 -10.35
N TYR A 658 -12.15 -7.72 -9.90
CA TYR A 658 -12.57 -6.59 -10.74
C TYR A 658 -11.58 -5.42 -10.73
N TRP A 659 -10.76 -5.24 -9.68
CA TRP A 659 -9.65 -4.29 -9.69
C TRP A 659 -8.55 -4.72 -10.67
N ILE A 660 -8.19 -6.01 -10.69
CA ILE A 660 -7.26 -6.57 -11.68
C ILE A 660 -7.80 -6.36 -13.10
N CYS A 661 -9.07 -6.72 -13.35
CA CYS A 661 -9.69 -6.48 -14.65
C CYS A 661 -9.70 -4.98 -15.02
N ARG A 662 -10.03 -4.09 -14.07
CA ARG A 662 -10.03 -2.64 -14.33
C ARG A 662 -8.63 -2.13 -14.70
N SER A 663 -7.57 -2.62 -14.05
CA SER A 663 -6.18 -2.27 -14.37
C SER A 663 -5.75 -2.79 -15.74
N ILE A 664 -6.00 -4.06 -16.04
CA ILE A 664 -5.66 -4.68 -17.33
C ILE A 664 -6.39 -4.00 -18.49
N PHE A 665 -7.70 -3.79 -18.34
CA PHE A 665 -8.54 -3.24 -19.39
C PHE A 665 -8.66 -1.71 -19.33
N TYR A 666 -7.91 -1.01 -18.47
CA TYR A 666 -7.96 0.45 -18.38
C TYR A 666 -7.84 1.15 -19.75
N PRO A 667 -6.91 0.76 -20.66
CA PRO A 667 -6.83 1.35 -21.99
C PRO A 667 -8.10 1.19 -22.84
N ALA A 668 -8.98 0.23 -22.53
CA ALA A 668 -10.27 0.04 -23.17
C ALA A 668 -11.42 0.72 -22.40
N VAL A 669 -11.52 0.49 -21.09
CA VAL A 669 -12.65 0.97 -20.28
C VAL A 669 -12.63 2.47 -20.02
N ILE A 670 -11.47 3.13 -20.14
CA ILE A 670 -11.39 4.60 -20.04
C ILE A 670 -12.30 5.30 -21.06
N PHE A 671 -12.58 4.69 -22.22
CA PHE A 671 -13.49 5.23 -23.24
C PHE A 671 -14.97 5.22 -22.84
N ALA A 672 -15.35 4.57 -21.74
CA ALA A 672 -16.65 4.74 -21.12
C ALA A 672 -16.78 6.07 -20.37
N ASN A 673 -15.65 6.67 -19.96
CA ASN A 673 -15.62 7.90 -19.18
C ASN A 673 -16.03 9.11 -20.04
N PRO A 674 -17.07 9.89 -19.64
CA PRO A 674 -17.52 11.08 -20.35
C PRO A 674 -16.42 12.13 -20.57
N ALA A 675 -15.38 12.14 -19.72
CA ALA A 675 -14.22 13.03 -19.84
C ALA A 675 -13.44 12.87 -21.15
N LEU A 676 -13.57 11.73 -21.85
CA LEU A 676 -12.97 11.50 -23.16
C LEU A 676 -13.76 12.05 -24.35
N ASN A 677 -14.89 12.74 -24.11
CA ASN A 677 -15.60 13.41 -25.18
C ASN A 677 -14.73 14.51 -25.82
N GLU A 678 -14.48 14.42 -27.13
CA GLU A 678 -13.70 15.42 -27.88
C GLU A 678 -14.32 16.82 -27.84
N ASN A 679 -15.65 16.90 -27.65
CA ASN A 679 -16.34 18.17 -27.45
C ASN A 679 -16.25 18.68 -26.02
N GLY A 680 -15.58 17.99 -25.10
CA GLY A 680 -15.47 18.34 -23.69
C GLY A 680 -16.77 18.20 -22.87
N ILE A 681 -16.63 18.38 -21.56
CA ILE A 681 -17.72 18.29 -20.58
C ILE A 681 -17.78 19.56 -19.71
N MET A 682 -18.91 19.77 -19.03
CA MET A 682 -19.12 20.90 -18.13
C MET A 682 -18.82 20.51 -16.67
N LEU A 683 -17.81 21.13 -16.07
CA LEU A 683 -17.42 20.92 -14.68
C LEU A 683 -17.51 22.23 -13.88
N ILE A 684 -17.78 22.12 -12.59
CA ILE A 684 -17.74 23.24 -11.65
C ILE A 684 -16.27 23.62 -11.43
N ASN A 685 -15.90 24.87 -11.74
CA ASN A 685 -14.54 25.36 -11.55
C ASN A 685 -14.48 26.36 -10.39
N GLY A 686 -13.38 26.33 -9.65
CA GLY A 686 -13.16 27.20 -8.50
C GLY A 686 -12.98 28.67 -8.90
N SER A 687 -13.34 29.57 -7.99
CA SER A 687 -13.18 31.02 -8.17
C SER A 687 -11.72 31.45 -8.13
N LYS A 688 -11.42 32.58 -8.77
CA LYS A 688 -10.14 33.30 -8.68
C LYS A 688 -10.32 34.61 -7.93
N SER A 689 -9.44 34.86 -6.98
CA SER A 689 -9.44 36.04 -6.14
C SER A 689 -8.03 36.63 -5.96
N ILE A 690 -7.99 37.95 -5.80
CA ILE A 690 -6.80 38.76 -5.50
C ILE A 690 -7.04 39.62 -4.27
N ARG A 691 -5.98 40.13 -3.66
CA ARG A 691 -6.08 41.17 -2.63
C ARG A 691 -5.89 42.55 -3.25
N THR A 692 -6.85 43.43 -2.99
CA THR A 692 -6.74 44.85 -3.38
C THR A 692 -5.70 45.57 -2.50
N VAL A 693 -5.27 46.76 -2.91
CA VAL A 693 -4.35 47.60 -2.13
C VAL A 693 -4.89 47.91 -0.72
N SER A 694 -6.22 47.94 -0.54
CA SER A 694 -6.87 48.11 0.76
C SER A 694 -6.98 46.82 1.59
N GLY A 695 -6.40 45.70 1.15
CA GLY A 695 -6.46 44.39 1.82
C GLY A 695 -7.77 43.61 1.56
N THR A 696 -8.77 44.23 0.92
CA THR A 696 -10.06 43.60 0.64
C THR A 696 -9.91 42.49 -0.40
N LEU A 697 -10.52 41.33 -0.14
CA LEU A 697 -10.62 40.24 -1.09
C LEU A 697 -11.50 40.66 -2.28
N LYS A 698 -11.00 40.50 -3.50
CA LYS A 698 -11.76 40.72 -4.72
C LYS A 698 -11.78 39.43 -5.54
N ILE A 699 -12.97 38.84 -5.66
CA ILE A 699 -13.20 37.75 -6.60
C ILE A 699 -13.20 38.35 -8.01
N ILE A 700 -12.19 38.01 -8.80
CA ILE A 700 -12.04 38.44 -10.20
C ILE A 700 -12.70 37.47 -11.18
N LYS A 701 -12.96 36.24 -10.72
CA LYS A 701 -13.72 35.22 -11.45
C LYS A 701 -14.51 34.38 -10.45
N PRO A 702 -15.86 34.39 -10.46
CA PRO A 702 -16.64 33.57 -9.55
C PRO A 702 -16.50 32.08 -9.89
N SER A 703 -16.82 31.21 -8.93
CA SER A 703 -16.95 29.78 -9.18
C SER A 703 -18.19 29.56 -10.03
N GLN A 704 -18.05 28.79 -11.10
CA GLN A 704 -19.09 28.58 -12.10
C GLN A 704 -18.78 27.32 -12.91
N GLU A 705 -19.77 26.84 -13.67
CA GLU A 705 -19.53 25.77 -14.63
C GLU A 705 -18.74 26.26 -15.84
N GLU A 706 -17.74 25.47 -16.23
CA GLU A 706 -16.88 25.71 -17.37
C GLU A 706 -16.67 24.44 -18.17
N LYS A 707 -16.28 24.63 -19.41
CA LYS A 707 -16.08 23.56 -20.37
C LYS A 707 -14.61 23.12 -20.37
N PHE A 708 -14.38 21.82 -20.25
CA PHE A 708 -13.04 21.22 -20.24
C PHE A 708 -12.97 20.01 -21.17
N VAL A 709 -11.83 19.83 -21.83
CA VAL A 709 -11.51 18.68 -22.68
C VAL A 709 -10.42 17.85 -22.00
N TYR A 710 -10.67 16.55 -21.80
CA TYR A 710 -9.79 15.65 -21.03
C TYR A 710 -9.43 16.19 -19.64
N PRO A 711 -10.42 16.59 -18.81
CA PRO A 711 -10.15 17.30 -17.56
C PRO A 711 -9.40 16.43 -16.54
N VAL A 712 -8.38 17.04 -15.92
CA VAL A 712 -7.82 16.58 -14.65
C VAL A 712 -8.34 17.49 -13.53
N LEU A 713 -8.97 16.90 -12.52
CA LEU A 713 -9.49 17.59 -11.36
C LEU A 713 -8.41 17.76 -10.30
N ASN A 714 -8.22 18.97 -9.82
CA ASN A 714 -7.20 19.31 -8.83
C ASN A 714 -7.83 19.91 -7.57
N SER A 715 -7.53 19.33 -6.41
CA SER A 715 -8.03 19.75 -5.10
C SER A 715 -6.91 20.12 -4.15
N TRP A 716 -6.57 21.41 -4.08
CA TRP A 716 -5.46 21.92 -3.26
C TRP A 716 -5.98 22.57 -1.97
N ILE A 717 -5.84 21.90 -0.83
CA ILE A 717 -6.26 22.40 0.48
C ILE A 717 -5.05 22.72 1.35
N THR A 718 -4.27 21.71 1.70
CA THR A 718 -2.94 21.86 2.30
C THR A 718 -1.92 21.40 1.29
N TYR A 719 -0.92 22.23 1.01
CA TYR A 719 0.02 22.00 -0.08
C TYR A 719 1.26 22.88 0.10
N ALA A 720 2.38 22.45 -0.47
CA ALA A 720 3.61 23.23 -0.51
C ALA A 720 3.48 24.39 -1.52
N HIS A 721 4.04 25.55 -1.17
CA HIS A 721 4.01 26.77 -1.98
C HIS A 721 5.35 27.53 -1.92
N ARG A 722 6.09 27.50 -3.03
CA ARG A 722 7.30 28.32 -3.27
C ARG A 722 8.37 28.13 -2.20
N PHE A 723 8.65 26.87 -1.85
CA PHE A 723 9.53 26.55 -0.73
C PHE A 723 10.95 27.08 -0.93
N ASN A 724 11.66 26.68 -1.99
CA ASN A 724 13.06 27.09 -2.16
C ASN A 724 13.19 28.57 -2.55
N GLU A 725 12.22 29.13 -3.28
CA GLU A 725 12.23 30.55 -3.61
C GLU A 725 12.05 31.45 -2.38
N ARG A 726 11.11 31.11 -1.50
CA ARG A 726 10.69 31.96 -0.38
C ARG A 726 10.92 31.31 0.97
N ALA A 727 10.31 30.15 1.22
CA ALA A 727 10.28 29.53 2.54
C ALA A 727 11.66 29.16 3.10
N SER A 728 12.58 28.76 2.23
CA SER A 728 13.98 28.45 2.58
C SER A 728 14.66 29.57 3.36
N LYS A 729 14.30 30.84 3.10
CA LYS A 729 14.82 32.01 3.83
C LYS A 729 14.25 32.12 5.22
N TYR A 730 12.97 31.77 5.38
CA TYR A 730 12.35 31.69 6.69
C TYR A 730 13.04 30.58 7.47
N TRP A 731 13.04 29.34 6.96
CA TRP A 731 13.60 28.17 7.64
C TRP A 731 15.11 28.21 7.85
N GLY A 732 15.86 28.79 6.93
CA GLY A 732 17.33 28.92 7.00
C GLY A 732 18.08 27.82 6.25
N PHE A 733 17.38 26.99 5.47
CA PHE A 733 17.95 25.94 4.63
C PHE A 733 17.19 25.82 3.31
N ASN A 734 17.84 25.28 2.26
CA ASN A 734 17.18 24.93 1.01
C ASN A 734 16.85 23.43 1.01
N TYR A 735 15.71 23.06 0.44
CA TYR A 735 15.45 21.67 0.07
C TYR A 735 16.35 21.27 -1.10
N THR A 736 17.04 20.14 -0.95
CA THR A 736 17.85 19.48 -1.99
C THR A 736 17.39 18.04 -2.04
N CYS A 737 17.05 17.54 -3.23
CA CYS A 737 16.60 16.16 -3.35
C CYS A 737 17.75 15.16 -3.15
N ALA A 738 17.42 13.87 -3.02
CA ALA A 738 18.41 12.81 -2.82
C ALA A 738 19.47 12.72 -3.94
N SER A 739 19.16 13.16 -5.17
CA SER A 739 20.12 13.22 -6.27
C SER A 739 20.99 14.49 -6.29
N GLY A 740 20.89 15.33 -5.25
CA GLY A 740 21.72 16.53 -5.08
C GLY A 740 21.22 17.76 -5.83
N ILE A 741 20.02 17.71 -6.40
CA ILE A 741 19.42 18.84 -7.13
C ILE A 741 18.74 19.76 -6.13
N THR A 742 19.03 21.06 -6.21
CA THR A 742 18.32 22.11 -5.48
C THR A 742 17.24 22.74 -6.39
N PRO A 743 15.95 22.38 -6.26
CA PRO A 743 14.90 22.88 -7.14
C PRO A 743 14.74 24.40 -7.03
N TYR A 744 14.08 25.04 -8.01
CA TYR A 744 14.06 26.49 -8.26
C TYR A 744 15.40 27.09 -8.70
N TYR A 745 16.53 26.71 -8.10
CA TYR A 745 17.84 27.34 -8.33
C TYR A 745 18.59 26.74 -9.51
N GLU A 746 18.59 25.42 -9.64
CA GLU A 746 19.40 24.71 -10.64
C GLU A 746 18.71 24.55 -12.00
N PRO A 747 19.46 24.68 -13.10
CA PRO A 747 18.93 24.44 -14.44
C PRO A 747 18.60 22.95 -14.63
N SER A 748 17.55 22.68 -15.40
CA SER A 748 17.17 21.32 -15.80
C SER A 748 17.64 21.04 -17.22
N THR A 749 18.04 19.79 -17.47
CA THR A 749 18.34 19.28 -18.82
C THR A 749 17.10 18.73 -19.53
N HIS A 750 15.94 18.66 -18.86
CA HIS A 750 14.71 18.16 -19.45
C HIS A 750 13.97 19.27 -20.22
N PRO A 751 13.66 19.09 -21.52
CA PRO A 751 12.91 20.09 -22.30
C PRO A 751 11.51 20.37 -21.78
N ILE A 752 10.89 19.40 -21.10
CA ILE A 752 9.56 19.56 -20.50
C ILE A 752 9.53 20.64 -19.41
N ASP A 753 10.68 21.00 -18.85
CA ASP A 753 10.81 22.03 -17.81
C ASP A 753 10.94 23.45 -18.37
N ASN A 754 11.03 23.59 -19.70
CA ASN A 754 11.24 24.90 -20.31
C ASN A 754 10.12 25.87 -19.91
N ASP A 755 10.51 26.99 -19.31
CA ASP A 755 9.66 28.08 -18.83
C ASP A 755 8.73 27.73 -17.65
N VAL A 756 9.02 26.66 -16.89
CA VAL A 756 8.24 26.31 -15.68
C VAL A 756 8.28 27.41 -14.61
N LEU A 757 9.36 28.20 -14.57
CA LEU A 757 9.55 29.33 -13.63
C LEU A 757 9.40 30.72 -14.29
N ALA A 758 8.88 30.81 -15.54
CA ALA A 758 8.87 32.06 -16.30
C ALA A 758 8.08 33.19 -15.60
N LYS A 759 7.01 32.86 -14.87
CA LYS A 759 6.24 33.83 -14.07
C LYS A 759 7.04 34.48 -12.92
N TYR A 760 8.17 33.88 -12.54
CA TYR A 760 9.11 34.38 -11.55
C TYR A 760 10.33 35.05 -12.18
N GLY A 761 10.31 35.29 -13.49
CA GLY A 761 11.40 35.94 -14.23
C GLY A 761 12.58 35.03 -14.56
N LYS A 762 12.44 33.71 -14.39
CA LYS A 762 13.42 32.70 -14.77
C LYS A 762 12.96 31.98 -16.05
N TYR A 763 13.59 32.32 -17.17
CA TYR A 763 13.28 31.78 -18.50
C TYR A 763 14.21 30.62 -18.86
N GLY A 764 13.72 29.63 -19.60
CA GLY A 764 14.45 28.40 -19.94
C GLY A 764 14.10 27.22 -19.03
N SER A 765 14.84 26.11 -19.15
CA SER A 765 14.60 24.89 -18.36
C SER A 765 15.25 24.96 -16.98
N TYR A 766 14.42 24.89 -15.94
CA TYR A 766 14.82 24.84 -14.54
C TYR A 766 14.03 23.77 -13.81
N TRP A 767 14.62 23.15 -12.79
CA TRP A 767 13.85 22.28 -11.91
C TRP A 767 12.76 23.09 -11.19
N PRO A 768 11.49 22.64 -11.20
CA PRO A 768 10.37 23.38 -10.61
C PRO A 768 10.56 23.54 -9.10
N ASP A 769 10.11 24.65 -8.52
CA ASP A 769 10.08 24.79 -7.06
C ASP A 769 9.07 23.79 -6.45
N LEU A 770 9.17 23.53 -5.14
CA LEU A 770 8.13 22.86 -4.38
C LEU A 770 6.92 23.81 -4.27
N SER A 771 6.05 23.74 -5.27
CA SER A 771 4.82 24.51 -5.36
C SER A 771 3.77 23.74 -6.17
N GLU A 772 3.15 22.75 -5.54
CA GLU A 772 2.32 21.72 -6.19
C GLU A 772 1.18 22.31 -7.01
N SER A 773 0.43 23.26 -6.43
CA SER A 773 -0.70 23.96 -7.07
C SER A 773 -0.33 24.75 -8.34
N GLU A 774 0.96 24.83 -8.67
CA GLU A 774 1.50 25.56 -9.80
C GLU A 774 2.28 24.66 -10.76
N ALA A 775 3.14 23.78 -10.21
CA ALA A 775 3.94 22.83 -10.97
C ALA A 775 3.08 21.75 -11.62
N VAL A 776 2.17 21.12 -10.87
CA VAL A 776 1.33 20.03 -11.38
C VAL A 776 0.47 20.50 -12.57
N PRO A 777 -0.30 21.61 -12.48
CA PRO A 777 -1.06 22.11 -13.62
C PRO A 777 -0.20 22.55 -14.81
N PHE A 778 1.06 22.94 -14.60
CA PHE A 778 1.97 23.28 -15.70
C PHE A 778 2.31 22.05 -16.55
N TYR A 779 2.70 20.95 -15.91
CA TYR A 779 3.04 19.71 -16.61
C TYR A 779 1.81 19.06 -17.27
N LEU A 780 0.68 19.05 -16.59
CA LEU A 780 -0.57 18.53 -17.16
C LEU A 780 -1.00 19.28 -18.42
N ARG A 781 -0.88 20.62 -18.44
CA ARG A 781 -1.15 21.42 -19.65
C ARG A 781 -0.17 21.11 -20.79
N LYS A 782 1.10 20.86 -20.48
CA LYS A 782 2.08 20.43 -21.50
C LYS A 782 1.77 19.04 -22.05
N ALA A 783 1.18 18.16 -21.24
CA ALA A 783 0.68 16.85 -21.65
C ALA A 783 -0.66 16.94 -22.43
N GLY A 784 -1.27 18.12 -22.54
CA GLY A 784 -2.49 18.34 -23.32
C GLY A 784 -3.80 18.23 -22.54
N TYR A 785 -3.74 18.18 -21.19
CA TYR A 785 -4.93 18.13 -20.35
C TYR A 785 -5.44 19.53 -19.99
N ASP A 786 -6.76 19.69 -19.99
CA ASP A 786 -7.41 20.81 -19.33
C ASP A 786 -7.49 20.59 -17.81
N ILE A 787 -7.45 21.68 -17.04
CA ILE A 787 -7.36 21.61 -15.57
C ILE A 787 -8.57 22.25 -14.93
N ALA A 788 -9.37 21.43 -14.23
CA ALA A 788 -10.45 21.88 -13.38
C ALA A 788 -9.98 21.93 -11.92
N PHE A 789 -10.43 22.91 -11.16
CA PHE A 789 -10.04 23.09 -9.77
C PHE A 789 -11.26 23.14 -8.86
N THR A 790 -11.26 22.36 -7.79
CA THR A 790 -12.29 22.44 -6.74
C THR A 790 -11.69 22.19 -5.38
N THR A 791 -12.17 22.91 -4.38
CA THR A 791 -11.75 22.72 -2.98
C THR A 791 -12.93 22.36 -2.09
N ASN A 792 -14.15 22.64 -2.53
CA ASN A 792 -15.37 22.31 -1.80
C ASN A 792 -15.83 20.87 -2.05
N PHE A 793 -16.24 20.16 -0.99
CA PHE A 793 -16.67 18.75 -1.04
C PHE A 793 -17.73 18.49 -2.12
N SER A 794 -18.88 19.18 -2.06
CA SER A 794 -19.99 18.92 -2.99
C SER A 794 -19.61 19.19 -4.45
N ALA A 795 -18.84 20.24 -4.71
CA ALA A 795 -18.36 20.56 -6.06
C ALA A 795 -17.37 19.49 -6.58
N THR A 796 -16.47 19.01 -5.71
CA THR A 796 -15.52 17.94 -6.06
C THR A 796 -16.26 16.64 -6.37
N MET A 797 -17.15 16.17 -5.49
CA MET A 797 -17.90 14.92 -5.70
C MET A 797 -18.77 14.98 -6.96
N GLU A 798 -19.44 16.11 -7.21
CA GLU A 798 -20.23 16.31 -8.43
C GLU A 798 -19.37 16.26 -9.69
N ASN A 799 -18.18 16.86 -9.68
CA ASN A 799 -17.27 16.80 -10.82
C ASN A 799 -16.74 15.39 -11.08
N LEU A 800 -16.41 14.63 -10.02
CA LEU A 800 -16.00 13.23 -10.15
C LEU A 800 -17.10 12.39 -10.81
N ASN A 801 -18.36 12.55 -10.36
CA ASN A 801 -19.52 11.88 -10.94
C ASN A 801 -19.78 12.24 -12.41
N ARG A 802 -19.43 13.46 -12.84
CA ARG A 802 -19.56 13.90 -14.24
C ARG A 802 -18.46 13.34 -15.15
N GLY A 803 -17.39 12.79 -14.58
CA GLY A 803 -16.26 12.20 -15.28
C GLY A 803 -15.03 13.10 -15.29
N VAL A 804 -13.88 12.55 -14.90
CA VAL A 804 -12.56 13.18 -15.00
C VAL A 804 -11.54 12.14 -15.44
N ILE A 805 -10.44 12.54 -16.07
CA ILE A 805 -9.36 11.60 -16.46
C ILE A 805 -8.53 11.20 -15.24
N MET A 806 -8.33 12.15 -14.33
CA MET A 806 -7.58 11.95 -13.09
C MET A 806 -8.06 12.95 -12.04
N TRP A 807 -8.04 12.53 -10.78
CA TRP A 807 -8.19 13.40 -9.62
C TRP A 807 -6.86 13.46 -8.85
N ILE A 808 -6.32 14.67 -8.70
CA ILE A 808 -5.14 14.96 -7.91
C ILE A 808 -5.57 15.80 -6.71
N GLU A 809 -5.26 15.36 -5.50
CA GLU A 809 -5.60 16.07 -4.29
C GLU A 809 -4.41 16.17 -3.34
N CYS A 810 -4.32 17.29 -2.63
CA CYS A 810 -3.51 17.38 -1.43
C CYS A 810 -4.30 18.08 -0.32
N THR A 811 -4.57 17.33 0.75
CA THR A 811 -5.41 17.79 1.85
C THR A 811 -5.01 17.15 3.19
N HIS A 812 -5.67 17.60 4.26
CA HIS A 812 -5.56 16.99 5.58
C HIS A 812 -6.28 15.65 5.55
N GLY A 813 -5.54 14.59 5.88
CA GLY A 813 -6.06 13.23 6.00
C GLY A 813 -6.06 12.72 7.44
N TYR A 814 -6.95 11.78 7.73
CA TYR A 814 -6.90 10.95 8.94
C TYR A 814 -7.42 9.55 8.62
N HIS A 815 -6.89 8.50 9.25
CA HIS A 815 -7.21 7.11 8.89
C HIS A 815 -8.52 6.58 9.50
N GLU A 816 -8.99 7.14 10.63
CA GLU A 816 -10.21 6.66 11.28
C GLU A 816 -11.48 6.86 10.43
N ASN A 817 -12.56 6.13 10.78
CA ASN A 817 -13.89 6.22 10.16
C ASN A 817 -13.88 6.02 8.63
N SER A 818 -13.19 4.97 8.15
CA SER A 818 -13.01 4.68 6.72
C SER A 818 -12.02 5.60 5.99
N GLY A 819 -11.16 6.29 6.72
CA GLY A 819 -10.39 7.41 6.18
C GLY A 819 -11.24 8.68 6.14
N THR A 820 -10.59 9.83 6.28
CA THR A 820 -11.21 11.15 6.33
C THR A 820 -10.35 12.12 5.54
N LEU A 821 -10.97 12.95 4.69
CA LEU A 821 -10.28 14.05 4.00
C LEU A 821 -10.97 15.38 4.33
N SER A 822 -10.17 16.41 4.53
CA SER A 822 -10.66 17.78 4.73
C SER A 822 -11.00 18.47 3.40
N PHE A 823 -12.08 19.26 3.38
CA PHE A 823 -12.45 20.11 2.24
C PHE A 823 -12.72 21.54 2.68
N TRP A 824 -12.61 22.49 1.75
CA TRP A 824 -12.88 23.90 2.01
C TRP A 824 -14.33 24.15 2.43
N ASN A 825 -14.49 24.80 3.59
CA ASN A 825 -15.74 25.27 4.14
C ASN A 825 -15.68 26.79 4.40
N PRO A 826 -16.43 27.61 3.64
CA PRO A 826 -16.46 29.06 3.82
C PRO A 826 -17.10 29.50 5.17
N TYR A 827 -17.76 28.60 5.89
CA TYR A 827 -18.52 28.87 7.12
C TYR A 827 -17.90 28.28 8.39
N GLY A 828 -16.57 28.09 8.42
CA GLY A 828 -15.76 27.59 9.53
C GLY A 828 -16.34 27.62 10.96
N VAL A 829 -15.98 26.61 11.77
CA VAL A 829 -16.47 26.25 13.12
C VAL A 829 -17.08 27.43 13.92
N PRO A 830 -18.26 27.29 14.55
CA PRO A 830 -18.80 28.32 15.43
C PRO A 830 -17.77 28.67 16.52
N GLY A 831 -17.37 29.95 16.55
CA GLY A 831 -16.20 30.40 17.29
C GLY A 831 -16.20 30.07 18.79
N PHE A 832 -14.99 30.14 19.34
CA PHE A 832 -14.68 29.93 20.74
C PHE A 832 -15.65 30.69 21.68
N LEU A 833 -16.14 30.03 22.74
CA LEU A 833 -16.99 30.63 23.79
C LEU A 833 -18.37 31.17 23.33
N GLY A 834 -18.95 30.65 22.24
CA GLY A 834 -20.29 31.06 21.80
C GLY A 834 -20.32 32.45 21.15
N ILE A 835 -19.15 32.98 20.78
CA ILE A 835 -19.02 34.16 19.93
C ILE A 835 -18.84 33.67 18.50
N ASN A 836 -19.81 33.95 17.64
CA ASN A 836 -19.72 33.66 16.22
C ASN A 836 -18.69 34.60 15.58
N ILE A 837 -17.42 34.18 15.53
CA ILE A 837 -16.37 34.90 14.80
C ILE A 837 -16.45 34.48 13.32
N SER A 838 -17.58 34.73 12.66
CA SER A 838 -17.69 34.55 11.21
C SER A 838 -16.85 35.64 10.53
N LEU A 839 -15.59 35.33 10.24
CA LEU A 839 -14.68 36.24 9.55
C LEU A 839 -15.01 36.26 8.04
N PRO A 840 -15.18 37.44 7.42
CA PRO A 840 -15.73 37.58 6.07
C PRO A 840 -14.74 37.14 4.98
N THR A 841 -14.74 35.84 4.66
CA THR A 841 -14.49 35.36 3.30
C THR A 841 -15.71 34.53 2.90
N ILE A 842 -16.38 34.95 1.83
CA ILE A 842 -17.61 34.33 1.29
C ILE A 842 -17.24 33.63 -0.03
N GLU A 843 -16.04 33.07 -0.12
CA GLU A 843 -15.58 32.37 -1.31
C GLU A 843 -15.92 30.88 -1.14
N PRO A 844 -17.00 30.37 -1.76
CA PRO A 844 -17.54 29.05 -1.43
C PRO A 844 -16.68 27.89 -1.96
N ASN A 845 -15.95 28.13 -3.05
CA ASN A 845 -15.13 27.14 -3.73
C ASN A 845 -13.97 27.86 -4.45
N PRO A 846 -12.95 28.35 -3.72
CA PRO A 846 -11.75 28.89 -4.35
C PRO A 846 -11.01 27.80 -5.13
N TRP A 847 -10.31 28.15 -6.21
CA TRP A 847 -9.56 27.16 -7.00
C TRP A 847 -8.40 26.49 -6.22
N ARG A 848 -7.94 27.13 -5.14
CA ARG A 848 -7.03 26.55 -4.14
C ARG A 848 -7.30 27.16 -2.76
N GLY A 849 -7.08 26.39 -1.70
CA GLY A 849 -7.14 26.85 -0.32
C GLY A 849 -6.11 27.94 -0.04
N TYR A 850 -6.39 28.78 0.95
CA TYR A 850 -5.48 29.84 1.40
C TYR A 850 -5.70 30.14 2.89
N GLU A 851 -4.70 30.72 3.53
CA GLU A 851 -4.68 30.91 4.98
C GLU A 851 -5.51 32.12 5.47
N ILE A 852 -5.82 32.12 6.78
CA ILE A 852 -6.58 33.17 7.47
C ILE A 852 -5.66 33.97 8.38
N TYR A 853 -5.74 35.30 8.34
CA TYR A 853 -5.14 36.14 9.38
C TYR A 853 -6.02 37.36 9.67
N LEU A 854 -6.52 37.46 10.92
CA LEU A 854 -7.32 38.53 11.55
C LEU A 854 -8.35 39.28 10.64
N PRO A 855 -9.63 39.40 11.03
CA PRO A 855 -10.76 39.74 10.14
C PRO A 855 -10.47 40.73 9.00
N GLY A 856 -10.33 40.20 7.78
CA GLY A 856 -10.58 40.93 6.53
C GLY A 856 -9.44 41.82 5.98
N TYR A 857 -8.32 41.98 6.66
CA TYR A 857 -7.22 42.85 6.18
C TYR A 857 -5.99 42.11 5.65
N LEU A 858 -5.80 40.85 6.04
CA LEU A 858 -4.52 40.18 5.84
C LEU A 858 -4.63 38.72 5.38
N ASP A 859 -5.82 38.11 5.45
CA ASP A 859 -6.18 36.83 4.82
C ASP A 859 -5.54 36.62 3.42
N GLY A 860 -5.27 35.35 3.09
CA GLY A 860 -4.77 34.94 1.79
C GLY A 860 -5.79 35.14 0.67
N CYS A 861 -5.39 34.78 -0.54
CA CYS A 861 -6.28 34.69 -1.68
C CYS A 861 -5.74 33.65 -2.66
N THR A 862 -6.47 33.37 -3.72
CA THR A 862 -5.98 32.39 -4.68
C THR A 862 -4.77 32.86 -5.49
N GLU A 863 -4.44 34.15 -5.53
CA GLU A 863 -3.20 34.67 -6.13
C GLU A 863 -1.99 34.50 -5.20
N GLU A 864 -2.16 34.82 -3.92
CA GLU A 864 -1.15 34.72 -2.87
C GLU A 864 -1.77 34.02 -1.65
N PRO A 865 -1.59 32.69 -1.52
CA PRO A 865 -2.24 31.88 -0.51
C PRO A 865 -1.49 31.86 0.83
N ASP A 866 -0.16 32.00 0.80
CA ASP A 866 0.75 32.01 1.96
C ASP A 866 0.82 33.44 2.52
N ILE A 867 0.30 33.63 3.73
CA ILE A 867 0.20 34.93 4.40
C ILE A 867 0.41 34.82 5.92
N LEU A 868 0.41 33.60 6.42
CA LEU A 868 0.61 33.17 7.78
C LEU A 868 1.71 32.12 7.74
N SER A 869 2.44 32.00 8.83
CA SER A 869 3.52 31.03 8.88
C SER A 869 3.54 30.36 10.22
N GLN A 870 3.89 29.08 10.16
CA GLN A 870 4.16 28.26 11.30
C GLN A 870 5.26 28.94 12.10
N SER A 871 4.90 29.27 13.32
CA SER A 871 5.81 29.92 14.24
C SER A 871 6.99 29.01 14.49
N LYS A 872 8.20 29.45 14.12
CA LYS A 872 9.45 28.93 14.67
C LYS A 872 9.53 29.02 16.19
N LEU A 873 8.50 29.52 16.86
CA LEU A 873 8.43 29.50 18.31
C LEU A 873 7.50 28.41 18.85
N LEU A 874 6.31 28.30 18.25
CA LEU A 874 5.21 27.54 18.81
C LEU A 874 4.75 26.37 17.95
N GLY A 875 5.31 26.20 16.74
CA GLY A 875 4.91 25.13 15.83
C GLY A 875 3.50 25.27 15.25
N ILE A 876 2.86 26.44 15.42
CA ILE A 876 1.51 26.73 14.93
C ILE A 876 1.50 27.97 14.03
N ASP A 877 0.61 27.98 13.05
CA ASP A 877 0.42 29.04 12.03
C ASP A 877 -0.14 30.32 12.65
N ILE A 878 0.73 31.17 13.19
CA ILE A 878 0.31 32.43 13.85
C ILE A 878 1.16 33.65 13.47
N VAL A 879 2.23 33.45 12.72
CA VAL A 879 3.19 34.51 12.37
C VAL A 879 2.76 35.16 11.05
N PRO A 880 2.50 36.48 10.99
CA PRO A 880 2.04 37.09 9.74
C PRO A 880 3.20 37.21 8.76
N ALA A 881 3.22 36.38 7.71
CA ALA A 881 4.33 36.26 6.76
C ALA A 881 4.67 37.61 6.09
N LYS A 882 3.62 38.36 5.69
CA LYS A 882 3.72 39.65 5.01
C LYS A 882 4.44 40.75 5.78
N LEU A 883 4.61 40.64 7.10
CA LEU A 883 5.40 41.61 7.87
C LEU A 883 6.86 41.67 7.38
N SER A 884 7.37 40.58 6.81
CA SER A 884 8.72 40.48 6.25
C SER A 884 8.91 41.32 4.97
N ASP A 885 7.84 41.66 4.27
CA ASP A 885 7.88 42.45 3.03
C ASP A 885 7.87 43.96 3.26
N ILE A 886 7.48 44.41 4.46
CA ILE A 886 7.40 45.84 4.78
C ILE A 886 8.80 46.39 5.02
N PRO A 887 9.36 47.28 4.17
CA PRO A 887 10.79 47.64 4.22
C PRO A 887 11.27 48.22 5.56
N ILE A 888 10.39 48.94 6.27
CA ILE A 888 10.70 49.57 7.56
C ILE A 888 10.67 48.53 8.70
N ILE A 889 9.83 47.49 8.58
CA ILE A 889 9.63 46.45 9.61
C ILE A 889 10.59 45.29 9.38
N LYS A 890 10.95 44.96 8.14
CA LYS A 890 11.82 43.84 7.74
C LYS A 890 13.11 43.72 8.56
N ASN A 891 13.75 44.85 8.88
CA ASN A 891 15.01 44.87 9.63
C ASN A 891 14.82 44.94 11.16
N THR A 892 13.58 45.09 11.64
CA THR A 892 13.23 45.07 13.07
C THR A 892 13.17 43.63 13.59
N TRP A 893 13.18 43.47 14.92
CA TRP A 893 13.01 42.17 15.57
C TRP A 893 11.74 41.44 15.09
N LEU A 894 10.62 42.15 14.92
CA LEU A 894 9.36 41.59 14.41
C LEU A 894 9.47 41.13 12.96
N GLY A 895 10.11 41.91 12.08
CA GLY A 895 10.26 41.55 10.67
C GLY A 895 11.25 40.41 10.43
N ARG A 896 12.20 40.19 11.34
CA ARG A 896 13.13 39.04 11.31
C ARG A 896 12.50 37.74 11.81
N MET A 897 11.41 37.84 12.57
CA MET A 897 10.63 36.69 13.03
C MET A 897 9.51 36.32 12.05
N ALA A 898 9.20 37.20 11.10
CA ALA A 898 8.25 36.95 10.03
C ALA A 898 8.97 36.47 8.77
N GLY A 899 8.26 35.70 7.97
CA GLY A 899 8.68 35.14 6.68
C GLY A 899 7.59 34.18 6.23
N TYR A 900 7.67 33.75 4.98
CA TYR A 900 6.78 32.73 4.40
C TYR A 900 7.30 31.35 4.81
N ASP A 901 6.47 30.41 5.25
CA ASP A 901 6.91 29.05 5.59
C ASP A 901 6.73 28.06 4.45
N GLY A 902 6.01 28.46 3.39
CA GLY A 902 5.76 27.66 2.21
C GLY A 902 4.73 26.56 2.40
N ASN A 903 3.98 26.52 3.50
CA ASN A 903 2.99 25.48 3.75
C ASN A 903 1.60 26.11 3.96
N ILE A 904 0.63 25.76 3.11
CA ILE A 904 -0.71 26.34 3.17
C ILE A 904 -1.62 25.53 4.08
N ILE A 905 -2.38 26.20 4.98
CA ILE A 905 -3.39 25.57 5.85
C ILE A 905 -2.78 24.42 6.66
N THR A 906 -1.77 24.71 7.47
CA THR A 906 -1.01 23.68 8.21
C THR A 906 -1.73 23.15 9.45
N VAL A 907 -2.05 23.97 10.46
CA VAL A 907 -2.49 23.42 11.77
C VAL A 907 -3.74 24.10 12.35
N LEU A 908 -3.61 25.31 12.93
CA LEU A 908 -4.63 25.88 13.81
C LEU A 908 -5.58 26.78 13.05
N PHE A 909 -5.11 27.95 12.58
CA PHE A 909 -5.97 28.94 11.94
C PHE A 909 -6.40 28.48 10.55
N GLY A 910 -5.56 27.75 9.83
CA GLY A 910 -5.89 27.13 8.54
C GLY A 910 -7.06 26.14 8.62
N ARG A 911 -7.08 25.24 9.61
CA ARG A 911 -8.15 24.24 9.79
C ARG A 911 -9.51 24.84 10.11
N LEU A 912 -9.58 26.09 10.57
CA LEU A 912 -10.87 26.77 10.76
C LEU A 912 -11.65 26.94 9.44
N ARG A 913 -11.03 26.76 8.27
CA ARG A 913 -11.69 26.84 6.94
C ARG A 913 -11.90 25.50 6.29
N THR A 914 -11.67 24.41 6.99
CA THR A 914 -11.90 23.08 6.45
C THR A 914 -13.01 22.37 7.21
N THR A 915 -13.55 21.34 6.59
CA THR A 915 -14.47 20.40 7.22
C THR A 915 -14.11 19.02 6.74
N ASP A 916 -14.08 18.10 7.70
CA ASP A 916 -13.68 16.73 7.50
C ASP A 916 -14.89 15.92 7.02
N TYR A 917 -14.68 15.12 5.97
CA TYR A 917 -15.66 14.19 5.44
C TYR A 917 -15.05 12.79 5.45
N THR A 918 -15.81 11.84 5.96
CA THR A 918 -15.39 10.44 6.10
C THR A 918 -15.51 9.70 4.77
N GLY A 919 -14.89 8.52 4.68
CA GLY A 919 -15.07 7.62 3.54
C GLY A 919 -16.54 7.24 3.32
N TYR A 920 -17.36 7.20 4.37
CA TYR A 920 -18.81 7.00 4.27
C TYR A 920 -19.52 8.17 3.59
N ASP A 921 -19.13 9.41 3.92
CA ASP A 921 -19.71 10.59 3.28
C ASP A 921 -19.37 10.64 1.79
N MET A 922 -18.14 10.23 1.43
CA MET A 922 -17.69 10.10 0.05
C MET A 922 -18.47 9.01 -0.69
N ASP A 923 -18.54 7.79 -0.15
CA ASP A 923 -19.27 6.68 -0.77
C ASP A 923 -20.73 7.02 -1.04
N LYS A 924 -21.37 7.75 -0.11
CA LYS A 924 -22.75 8.23 -0.28
C LYS A 924 -22.89 9.33 -1.34
N ALA A 925 -21.87 10.16 -1.53
CA ALA A 925 -21.89 11.26 -2.49
C ALA A 925 -21.47 10.85 -3.91
N LEU A 926 -20.69 9.77 -4.02
CA LEU A 926 -20.16 9.25 -5.26
C LEU A 926 -21.13 8.23 -5.87
N GLY A 927 -21.34 8.33 -7.19
CA GLY A 927 -22.03 7.34 -7.99
C GLY A 927 -21.04 6.31 -8.54
N ASN A 928 -21.33 5.81 -9.75
CA ASN A 928 -20.32 5.07 -10.50
C ASN A 928 -19.26 6.05 -11.02
N ILE A 929 -18.12 6.13 -10.34
CA ILE A 929 -16.96 6.83 -10.88
C ILE A 929 -16.40 5.96 -12.01
N HIS A 930 -16.59 6.45 -13.25
CA HIS A 930 -15.94 5.88 -14.42
C HIS A 930 -14.44 5.80 -14.21
N SER A 931 -13.80 4.80 -14.81
CA SER A 931 -12.36 4.59 -14.73
C SER A 931 -11.55 5.90 -14.88
N CYS A 932 -10.76 6.25 -13.86
CA CYS A 932 -9.93 7.46 -13.81
C CYS A 932 -8.70 7.22 -12.91
N GLY A 933 -7.64 8.03 -13.07
CA GLY A 933 -6.52 8.04 -12.13
C GLY A 933 -6.85 8.75 -10.82
N PHE A 934 -6.21 8.35 -9.73
CA PHE A 934 -6.26 9.04 -8.44
C PHE A 934 -4.85 9.22 -7.88
N ASN A 935 -4.51 10.43 -7.46
CA ASN A 935 -3.26 10.74 -6.79
C ASN A 935 -3.58 11.59 -5.55
N ALA A 936 -3.22 11.08 -4.39
CA ALA A 936 -3.44 11.73 -3.10
C ALA A 936 -2.10 12.08 -2.45
N GLY A 937 -2.00 13.30 -1.95
CA GLY A 937 -0.98 13.73 -1.00
C GLY A 937 -1.61 14.08 0.33
N SER A 938 -0.98 13.70 1.43
CA SER A 938 -1.34 14.15 2.77
C SER A 938 -0.24 15.07 3.32
N CYS A 939 -0.65 16.07 4.10
CA CYS A 939 0.17 17.04 4.83
C CYS A 939 1.70 16.83 4.77
N LEU A 940 2.40 17.69 4.03
CA LEU A 940 3.83 17.91 4.22
C LEU A 940 3.97 18.90 5.39
N ILE A 941 4.14 18.42 6.63
CA ILE A 941 4.48 19.25 7.79
C ILE A 941 5.94 19.00 8.14
#